data_AF-A0A6L6XI44-F1
#
_entry.id   AF-A0A6L6XI44-F1
#
_cell.length_a   1.000
_cell.length_b   1.000
_cell.length_c   1.000
_cell.angle_alpha   90.00
_cell.angle_beta   90.00
_cell.angle_gamma   90.00
#
_symmetry.space_group_name_H-M   'P 1'
#
loop_
_entity.id
_entity.type
_entity.pdbx_description
1 polymer ?
#
loop_
_entity_poly.entity_id
_entity_poly.type
_entity_poly.pdbx_seq_one_letter_code
_entity_poly.pdbx_strand_id
1 'polypeptide(L)'
;MFKKSEELKTTEVSEMTESSETTESSETTESLETTESSETTESSETTESSETTESSETTESSETTESSETTESSETIEESENNDNFEIIELTEDTEISEQFDTPKGAVSNGYYVINVTKSEISSTSAYAAIQSALDEAQENATTDLPYKVFVDPGKYSLTQGLRIYSNTYLCLTGVTLTQNKGSNYNMIKVGDSNDTHSGYYYQNITIDGGIWNENGNSNTAIKICHTQNITLMNATLKNCSNSHLMEIAGNNGITIQNCNFADQALSTSAKPYTYEAIQLDILLESHLSGYLSEDLPLKNVKITGCSFKNVPRGIGSHTAILNNPVDTIEISNNTFTSLKSLAIQAMNYINCTITGNTITDTPQGIMIYSVRESGTFLASTAVKEGHIPSSTPVTYQTPVNNQKMVISNNTIAASGNDPYEDYENTAIFVSGLNLGSATTGSGDTIPAGNYFISGITISDNTINTDGHGIRLQDARNSTITGNTITYSQVSKPKNTFYGIQLRESSTNGIIDNNTINKPLSGIHIFEKSSAKSISGNTVTTPTNNAIMIENASATNISSNTVNKPGINGIFIYNNANVDLITDNNISAGNVNINIDGSTVTKISKNTLSSAKTNSVFLHNKCTVNKLSSNTINASGKHGVFIDCATAKTIKANTIQAPAITGVHVYNNSKVSTIANNQITSPGKYGICAEKSTARTISGNSISKPANTGIFIFTKSKTGTISDNTITSGKDKGIAINSVKCKMTISGNTIKKCKAYPIYCNPASTSYAITLKKNIITGNSKKIDGIRADSGKLILSSNTISSCSRAIILSSKVKGTVYPNTFKKNTYNNVKVNSSYVNTLTVKSLSGKSKSAKTATLNWKKLSSASGYVVYRSASKNGSYTKISTIKKNKTITYKDSKLKRKSTYYYKIVPYTTIGKTTVYGLDSKIVSIKIK
;
A
#
# COMPACT_ATOMS: atom_id res chain seq x y z
N MET A 1 -13.92 23.21 16.73
CA MET A 1 -13.31 24.55 16.56
C MET A 1 -12.44 24.58 15.31
N PHE A 2 -12.79 25.38 14.30
CA PHE A 2 -11.91 25.66 13.16
C PHE A 2 -11.35 27.09 13.26
N LYS A 3 -10.04 27.28 13.04
CA LYS A 3 -9.41 28.61 13.00
C LYS A 3 -9.16 29.02 11.55
N LYS A 4 -9.73 30.15 11.13
CA LYS A 4 -9.36 30.85 9.88
C LYS A 4 -7.86 31.11 9.84
N SER A 5 -7.26 30.94 8.66
CA SER A 5 -5.91 31.42 8.34
C SER A 5 -6.00 32.72 7.55
N GLU A 6 -5.24 33.72 7.94
CA GLU A 6 -5.21 35.03 7.27
C GLU A 6 -4.43 34.99 5.95
N GLU A 7 -4.96 35.60 4.90
CA GLU A 7 -4.23 35.82 3.65
C GLU A 7 -3.45 37.14 3.69
N LEU A 8 -2.15 37.08 3.37
CA LEU A 8 -1.28 38.25 3.27
C LEU A 8 -1.18 38.73 1.82
N LYS A 9 -1.88 39.84 1.52
CA LYS A 9 -1.83 40.52 0.22
C LYS A 9 -0.41 40.86 -0.22
N THR A 10 -0.07 40.52 -1.47
CA THR A 10 1.07 41.09 -2.20
C THR A 10 0.59 42.22 -3.11
N THR A 11 1.23 43.38 -3.02
CA THR A 11 0.88 44.55 -3.83
C THR A 11 1.71 44.60 -5.12
N GLU A 12 1.05 44.59 -6.28
CA GLU A 12 1.61 45.05 -7.55
C GLU A 12 0.65 46.06 -8.22
N VAL A 13 1.24 46.93 -9.04
CA VAL A 13 0.72 48.14 -9.69
C VAL A 13 1.54 48.27 -10.98
N SER A 14 1.04 48.56 -12.19
CA SER A 14 -0.23 49.18 -12.65
C SER A 14 -0.61 48.70 -14.06
N GLU A 15 -1.68 49.31 -14.62
CA GLU A 15 -2.14 49.35 -16.04
C GLU A 15 -3.25 48.34 -16.40
N MET A 16 -4.26 48.68 -17.22
CA MET A 16 -5.02 49.94 -17.44
C MET A 16 -6.27 49.57 -18.30
N THR A 17 -7.46 50.15 -18.05
CA THR A 17 -8.68 50.04 -18.90
C THR A 17 -9.27 48.60 -19.09
N GLU A 18 -10.57 48.37 -19.34
CA GLU A 18 -11.75 49.24 -19.55
C GLU A 18 -13.08 48.57 -19.09
N SER A 19 -14.18 49.34 -19.11
CA SER A 19 -15.62 48.96 -19.24
C SER A 19 -16.33 47.95 -18.30
N SER A 20 -17.44 48.41 -17.71
CA SER A 20 -18.76 47.74 -17.51
C SER A 20 -18.86 46.42 -16.69
N GLU A 21 -19.94 46.11 -15.94
CA GLU A 21 -21.17 46.85 -15.62
C GLU A 21 -21.80 46.36 -14.27
N THR A 22 -23.02 46.85 -14.00
CA THR A 22 -24.00 46.52 -12.94
C THR A 22 -24.30 45.00 -12.78
N THR A 23 -24.94 44.47 -11.72
CA THR A 23 -25.85 45.03 -10.67
C THR A 23 -25.92 44.10 -9.42
N GLU A 24 -26.57 44.55 -8.33
CA GLU A 24 -27.56 43.87 -7.42
C GLU A 24 -27.66 42.32 -7.26
N SER A 25 -28.21 41.73 -6.16
CA SER A 25 -28.68 42.20 -4.83
C SER A 25 -29.03 41.01 -3.90
N SER A 26 -29.14 41.26 -2.57
CA SER A 26 -29.94 40.52 -1.55
C SER A 26 -29.73 38.98 -1.40
N GLU A 27 -30.23 38.21 -0.41
CA GLU A 27 -31.08 38.38 0.81
C GLU A 27 -30.31 37.77 2.02
N THR A 28 -30.13 38.40 3.19
CA THR A 28 -31.02 38.58 4.36
C THR A 28 -31.52 37.31 5.10
N THR A 29 -31.02 37.14 6.33
CA THR A 29 -31.67 36.49 7.52
C THR A 29 -31.99 34.97 7.44
N GLU A 30 -32.18 34.23 8.54
CA GLU A 30 -32.41 34.59 9.96
C GLU A 30 -31.37 34.00 10.95
N SER A 31 -31.46 34.47 12.20
CA SER A 31 -30.75 33.97 13.38
C SER A 31 -31.74 33.74 14.51
N LEU A 32 -31.58 32.69 15.31
CA LEU A 32 -32.16 32.60 16.65
C LEU A 32 -31.25 31.81 17.59
N GLU A 33 -31.17 32.25 18.84
CA GLU A 33 -30.34 31.67 19.90
C GLU A 33 -31.18 30.83 20.87
N THR A 34 -30.55 29.87 21.55
CA THR A 34 -30.94 29.47 22.91
C THR A 34 -29.69 29.26 23.78
N THR A 35 -29.72 29.80 25.01
CA THR A 35 -28.72 29.66 26.08
C THR A 35 -28.99 28.37 26.89
N GLU A 36 -27.99 27.58 27.29
CA GLU A 36 -26.97 27.76 28.36
C GLU A 36 -27.49 27.47 29.79
N SER A 37 -26.56 27.12 30.71
CA SER A 37 -26.71 26.57 32.08
C SER A 37 -26.73 25.02 32.20
N SER A 38 -26.09 24.38 33.19
CA SER A 38 -25.05 24.86 34.15
C SER A 38 -24.19 23.70 34.70
N GLU A 39 -23.08 24.05 35.38
CA GLU A 39 -22.04 23.12 35.86
C GLU A 39 -22.38 22.34 37.14
N THR A 40 -21.63 21.26 37.42
CA THR A 40 -21.27 20.83 38.79
C THR A 40 -19.94 20.04 38.75
N THR A 41 -19.24 19.92 39.89
CA THR A 41 -17.77 19.81 39.95
C THR A 41 -17.19 18.52 40.58
N GLU A 42 -15.87 18.38 40.41
CA GLU A 42 -14.81 17.55 41.08
C GLU A 42 -15.21 16.71 42.33
N SER A 43 -14.56 15.57 42.64
CA SER A 43 -13.12 15.18 42.48
C SER A 43 -12.99 13.62 42.50
N SER A 44 -11.83 12.93 42.53
CA SER A 44 -10.40 13.30 42.72
C SER A 44 -9.45 12.35 41.94
N GLU A 45 -8.53 11.62 42.60
CA GLU A 45 -7.45 10.81 41.99
C GLU A 45 -7.19 9.50 42.77
N THR A 46 -6.62 8.47 42.11
CA THR A 46 -5.60 7.60 42.74
C THR A 46 -4.77 6.81 41.71
N THR A 47 -3.45 6.86 41.85
CA THR A 47 -2.47 5.87 41.36
C THR A 47 -2.19 4.85 42.49
N GLU A 48 -1.41 3.75 42.37
CA GLU A 48 -0.37 3.37 41.41
C GLU A 48 -0.29 1.82 41.25
N SER A 49 0.84 1.28 40.77
CA SER A 49 1.04 -0.08 40.24
C SER A 49 1.41 -1.18 41.26
N SER A 50 1.33 -2.44 40.81
CA SER A 50 2.27 -3.52 41.20
C SER A 50 2.29 -4.67 40.16
N GLU A 51 3.38 -5.46 40.14
CA GLU A 51 3.64 -6.59 39.24
C GLU A 51 3.80 -7.91 40.03
N THR A 52 3.44 -9.08 39.45
CA THR A 52 3.97 -10.46 39.67
C THR A 52 3.10 -11.47 38.87
N THR A 53 3.61 -12.33 37.96
CA THR A 53 4.17 -13.71 38.17
C THR A 53 3.27 -14.61 39.04
N GLU A 54 2.87 -15.84 38.69
CA GLU A 54 3.49 -17.02 38.01
C GLU A 54 2.46 -17.70 37.04
N SER A 55 2.71 -18.58 36.05
CA SER A 55 3.77 -19.52 35.58
C SER A 55 3.57 -21.04 35.87
N SER A 56 3.23 -21.80 34.81
CA SER A 56 3.41 -23.25 34.57
C SER A 56 3.21 -23.49 33.06
N GLU A 57 4.01 -24.20 32.25
CA GLU A 57 4.68 -25.53 32.35
C GLU A 57 3.67 -26.71 32.31
N THR A 58 3.74 -27.72 31.44
CA THR A 58 4.70 -28.20 30.39
C THR A 58 3.94 -28.68 29.12
N THR A 59 4.45 -28.62 27.88
CA THR A 59 5.25 -29.65 27.13
C THR A 59 4.92 -31.13 27.42
N GLU A 60 4.88 -32.08 26.46
CA GLU A 60 5.51 -32.14 25.11
C GLU A 60 4.79 -33.14 24.12
N SER A 61 5.14 -33.09 22.81
CA SER A 61 5.27 -34.14 21.75
C SER A 61 4.50 -35.50 21.77
N SER A 62 4.19 -36.21 20.66
CA SER A 62 4.31 -35.99 19.18
C SER A 62 3.76 -37.21 18.39
N GLU A 63 3.42 -37.04 17.09
CA GLU A 63 3.34 -38.04 15.99
C GLU A 63 2.35 -39.24 16.15
N THR A 64 1.48 -39.68 15.20
CA THR A 64 1.18 -39.49 13.76
C THR A 64 2.00 -40.24 12.68
N THR A 65 1.52 -41.44 12.32
CA THR A 65 1.54 -42.13 10.99
C THR A 65 0.30 -43.05 10.96
N GLU A 66 -0.55 -43.12 9.93
CA GLU A 66 -0.39 -43.72 8.57
C GLU A 66 0.02 -45.20 8.56
N SER A 67 -0.52 -46.10 7.69
CA SER A 67 -1.65 -46.08 6.72
C SER A 67 -1.95 -47.52 6.20
N SER A 68 -2.80 -47.73 5.16
CA SER A 68 -3.22 -49.01 4.49
C SER A 68 -4.09 -50.00 5.31
N GLU A 69 -5.25 -50.53 4.86
CA GLU A 69 -5.59 -51.49 3.76
C GLU A 69 -5.22 -52.98 4.10
N THR A 70 -5.94 -54.06 3.71
CA THR A 70 -6.79 -54.35 2.50
C THR A 70 -7.79 -55.55 2.71
N THR A 71 -8.91 -55.58 1.94
CA THR A 71 -9.69 -56.72 1.33
C THR A 71 -10.03 -58.08 2.00
N GLU A 72 -11.31 -58.52 1.79
CA GLU A 72 -11.82 -59.88 1.40
C GLU A 72 -11.50 -61.16 2.23
N SER A 73 -12.29 -62.25 2.31
CA SER A 73 -13.64 -62.70 1.82
C SER A 73 -14.22 -63.77 2.81
N SER A 74 -15.07 -64.79 2.58
CA SER A 74 -15.86 -65.40 1.45
C SER A 74 -16.82 -66.50 2.02
N GLU A 75 -17.90 -66.86 1.27
CA GLU A 75 -18.70 -68.13 1.38
C GLU A 75 -19.53 -68.34 2.69
N THR A 76 -20.59 -69.18 2.79
CA THR A 76 -21.19 -70.20 1.87
C THR A 76 -22.74 -70.30 2.03
N ILE A 77 -23.39 -71.15 1.23
CA ILE A 77 -24.85 -71.46 1.20
C ILE A 77 -25.20 -72.63 2.14
N GLU A 78 -26.41 -72.67 2.71
CA GLU A 78 -27.22 -73.92 2.80
C GLU A 78 -28.73 -73.64 2.99
N GLU A 79 -29.58 -74.58 2.54
CA GLU A 79 -31.05 -74.51 2.59
C GLU A 79 -31.62 -75.42 3.69
N SER A 80 -32.80 -75.11 4.25
CA SER A 80 -33.66 -76.12 4.87
C SER A 80 -35.14 -75.71 4.89
N GLU A 81 -35.99 -76.49 4.25
CA GLU A 81 -37.45 -76.40 4.41
C GLU A 81 -37.89 -76.88 5.80
N ASN A 82 -39.07 -76.43 6.27
CA ASN A 82 -40.14 -77.35 6.68
C ASN A 82 -41.49 -76.64 6.82
N ASN A 83 -42.57 -77.40 6.59
CA ASN A 83 -43.95 -76.98 6.88
C ASN A 83 -44.25 -77.09 8.38
N ASP A 84 -45.27 -76.37 8.84
CA ASP A 84 -46.39 -77.03 9.52
C ASP A 84 -47.70 -76.24 9.33
N ASN A 85 -48.85 -76.93 9.42
CA ASN A 85 -50.15 -76.47 8.90
C ASN A 85 -51.31 -76.86 9.84
N PHE A 86 -52.29 -75.98 10.08
CA PHE A 86 -53.62 -76.37 10.58
C PHE A 86 -54.76 -75.36 10.29
N GLU A 87 -56.00 -75.89 10.29
CA GLU A 87 -57.31 -75.33 9.90
C GLU A 87 -57.78 -74.12 10.75
N ILE A 88 -58.51 -73.09 10.27
CA ILE A 88 -59.73 -72.96 9.42
C ILE A 88 -61.06 -73.23 10.16
N ILE A 89 -61.76 -72.13 10.51
CA ILE A 89 -63.24 -71.94 10.62
C ILE A 89 -63.47 -70.44 10.31
N GLU A 90 -63.83 -70.00 9.10
CA GLU A 90 -65.14 -70.07 8.40
C GLU A 90 -66.24 -69.14 8.97
N LEU A 91 -66.57 -68.04 8.26
CA LEU A 91 -67.91 -67.77 7.65
C LEU A 91 -68.06 -66.33 7.08
N THR A 92 -68.42 -66.24 5.79
CA THR A 92 -69.22 -65.18 5.07
C THR A 92 -68.80 -63.69 5.16
N GLU A 93 -68.32 -63.08 4.06
CA GLU A 93 -69.09 -62.38 2.97
C GLU A 93 -69.59 -60.96 3.39
N ASP A 94 -69.46 -59.88 2.60
CA ASP A 94 -69.08 -59.72 1.19
C ASP A 94 -68.45 -58.33 0.90
N THR A 95 -67.42 -58.27 0.04
CA THR A 95 -67.39 -57.45 -1.21
C THR A 95 -66.00 -57.51 -1.87
N GLU A 96 -65.96 -57.84 -3.16
CA GLU A 96 -64.72 -57.82 -3.96
C GLU A 96 -64.26 -56.39 -4.28
N ILE A 97 -62.98 -56.10 -4.05
CA ILE A 97 -62.22 -55.13 -4.85
C ILE A 97 -60.98 -55.86 -5.35
N SER A 98 -60.82 -55.97 -6.67
CA SER A 98 -59.72 -56.71 -7.27
C SER A 98 -58.38 -55.99 -7.07
N GLU A 99 -57.47 -56.57 -6.30
CA GLU A 99 -56.07 -56.16 -6.27
C GLU A 99 -55.43 -56.46 -7.63
N GLN A 100 -55.25 -55.42 -8.44
CA GLN A 100 -54.45 -55.50 -9.65
C GLN A 100 -52.98 -55.43 -9.26
N PHE A 101 -52.34 -56.59 -9.10
CA PHE A 101 -50.88 -56.70 -8.94
C PHE A 101 -50.19 -55.98 -10.10
N ASP A 102 -49.61 -54.82 -9.84
CA ASP A 102 -48.91 -54.06 -10.86
C ASP A 102 -47.63 -54.78 -11.26
N THR A 103 -47.33 -54.82 -12.56
CA THR A 103 -46.13 -55.53 -13.03
C THR A 103 -44.91 -54.65 -12.77
N PRO A 104 -43.77 -55.19 -12.30
CA PRO A 104 -42.59 -54.38 -12.01
C PRO A 104 -42.21 -53.48 -13.20
N LYS A 105 -42.25 -52.16 -13.01
CA LYS A 105 -42.03 -51.17 -14.09
C LYS A 105 -40.57 -51.08 -14.54
N GLY A 106 -39.69 -51.81 -13.87
CA GLY A 106 -38.26 -51.78 -14.11
C GLY A 106 -37.55 -53.13 -13.96
N ALA A 107 -36.24 -53.08 -14.17
CA ALA A 107 -35.35 -54.22 -14.00
C ALA A 107 -33.99 -53.76 -13.47
N VAL A 108 -33.30 -54.62 -12.72
CA VAL A 108 -31.98 -54.29 -12.17
C VAL A 108 -30.92 -54.31 -13.28
N SER A 109 -30.18 -53.21 -13.42
CA SER A 109 -29.12 -53.03 -14.42
C SER A 109 -28.06 -52.05 -13.91
N ASN A 110 -26.78 -52.42 -14.03
CA ASN A 110 -25.63 -51.61 -13.61
C ASN A 110 -25.71 -51.05 -12.17
N GLY A 111 -26.25 -51.82 -11.23
CA GLY A 111 -26.39 -51.42 -9.83
C GLY A 111 -27.60 -50.53 -9.51
N TYR A 112 -28.48 -50.28 -10.47
CA TYR A 112 -29.75 -49.57 -10.25
C TYR A 112 -30.95 -50.46 -10.60
N TYR A 113 -32.08 -50.28 -9.93
CA TYR A 113 -33.37 -50.70 -10.48
C TYR A 113 -33.85 -49.62 -11.47
N VAL A 114 -34.02 -49.97 -12.75
CA VAL A 114 -34.22 -49.01 -13.85
C VAL A 114 -35.68 -49.00 -14.30
N ILE A 115 -36.39 -47.89 -14.06
CA ILE A 115 -37.75 -47.63 -14.55
C ILE A 115 -37.66 -46.80 -15.84
N ASN A 116 -38.46 -47.14 -16.86
CA ASN A 116 -38.46 -46.44 -18.15
C ASN A 116 -39.80 -45.76 -18.43
N VAL A 117 -39.87 -44.44 -18.23
CA VAL A 117 -41.07 -43.62 -18.45
C VAL A 117 -41.21 -43.31 -19.94
N THR A 118 -42.20 -43.91 -20.59
CA THR A 118 -42.28 -43.95 -22.07
C THR A 118 -43.08 -42.80 -22.69
N LYS A 119 -42.81 -42.48 -23.98
CA LYS A 119 -43.65 -41.55 -24.77
C LYS A 119 -45.12 -41.96 -24.81
N SER A 120 -45.40 -43.26 -24.89
CA SER A 120 -46.76 -43.82 -24.85
C SER A 120 -47.48 -43.46 -23.55
N GLU A 121 -46.84 -43.72 -22.41
CA GLU A 121 -47.35 -43.48 -21.06
C GLU A 121 -47.55 -41.99 -20.76
N ILE A 122 -46.57 -41.15 -21.14
CA ILE A 122 -46.65 -39.69 -21.08
C ILE A 122 -47.84 -39.16 -21.92
N SER A 123 -48.14 -39.82 -23.05
CA SER A 123 -49.24 -39.43 -23.96
C SER A 123 -50.61 -39.94 -23.51
N SER A 124 -50.68 -41.05 -22.76
CA SER A 124 -51.93 -41.60 -22.23
C SER A 124 -52.32 -41.03 -20.86
N THR A 125 -51.38 -40.42 -20.13
CA THR A 125 -51.61 -39.83 -18.81
C THR A 125 -51.29 -38.33 -18.81
N SER A 126 -50.08 -37.95 -18.38
CA SER A 126 -49.43 -36.66 -18.63
C SER A 126 -47.95 -36.81 -18.26
N ALA A 127 -47.10 -35.87 -18.69
CA ALA A 127 -45.69 -35.89 -18.32
C ALA A 127 -45.46 -35.75 -16.80
N TYR A 128 -46.32 -35.02 -16.09
CA TYR A 128 -46.30 -35.00 -14.63
C TYR A 128 -46.65 -36.38 -14.06
N ALA A 129 -47.80 -36.96 -14.44
CA ALA A 129 -48.29 -38.21 -13.85
C ALA A 129 -47.34 -39.39 -14.10
N ALA A 130 -46.84 -39.54 -15.33
CA ALA A 130 -45.94 -40.63 -15.71
C ALA A 130 -44.57 -40.52 -15.02
N ILE A 131 -43.97 -39.33 -14.99
CA ILE A 131 -42.67 -39.12 -14.33
C ILE A 131 -42.81 -39.20 -12.81
N GLN A 132 -43.88 -38.63 -12.23
CA GLN A 132 -44.10 -38.67 -10.78
C GLN A 132 -44.34 -40.09 -10.29
N SER A 133 -45.15 -40.91 -10.97
CA SER A 133 -45.37 -42.31 -10.55
C SER A 133 -44.09 -43.14 -10.47
N ALA A 134 -43.11 -42.88 -11.36
CA ALA A 134 -41.80 -43.54 -11.31
C ALA A 134 -40.88 -42.98 -10.21
N LEU A 135 -41.08 -41.73 -9.77
CA LEU A 135 -40.40 -41.13 -8.62
C LEU A 135 -41.05 -41.52 -7.29
N ASP A 136 -42.35 -41.81 -7.28
CA ASP A 136 -43.10 -42.35 -6.14
C ASP A 136 -42.71 -43.83 -5.90
N GLU A 137 -42.63 -44.66 -6.95
CA GLU A 137 -42.10 -46.04 -6.86
C GLU A 137 -40.67 -46.06 -6.30
N ALA A 138 -39.85 -45.05 -6.67
CA ALA A 138 -38.51 -44.86 -6.10
C ALA A 138 -38.54 -44.37 -4.63
N GLN A 139 -39.46 -43.47 -4.26
CA GLN A 139 -39.63 -43.01 -2.88
C GLN A 139 -39.94 -44.17 -1.93
N GLU A 140 -40.81 -45.08 -2.34
CA GLU A 140 -41.26 -46.22 -1.52
C GLU A 140 -40.20 -47.31 -1.39
N ASN A 141 -39.33 -47.51 -2.40
CA ASN A 141 -38.51 -48.72 -2.52
C ASN A 141 -36.98 -48.50 -2.64
N ALA A 142 -36.48 -47.29 -2.90
CA ALA A 142 -35.06 -47.08 -3.20
C ALA A 142 -34.16 -47.03 -1.95
N THR A 143 -33.23 -47.98 -1.84
CA THR A 143 -32.26 -48.06 -0.74
C THR A 143 -30.86 -47.63 -1.20
N THR A 144 -29.91 -47.49 -0.26
CA THR A 144 -28.51 -47.22 -0.59
C THR A 144 -27.87 -48.37 -1.40
N ASP A 145 -28.31 -49.61 -1.14
CA ASP A 145 -27.79 -50.83 -1.78
C ASP A 145 -28.49 -51.13 -3.11
N LEU A 146 -29.74 -50.67 -3.28
CA LEU A 146 -30.49 -50.72 -4.54
C LEU A 146 -31.11 -49.35 -4.86
N PRO A 147 -30.31 -48.40 -5.38
CA PRO A 147 -30.80 -47.11 -5.83
C PRO A 147 -31.66 -47.25 -7.09
N TYR A 148 -32.60 -46.33 -7.27
CA TYR A 148 -33.53 -46.33 -8.41
C TYR A 148 -33.05 -45.40 -9.51
N LYS A 149 -33.27 -45.77 -10.78
CA LYS A 149 -32.95 -44.95 -11.95
C LYS A 149 -34.16 -44.79 -12.86
N VAL A 150 -34.78 -43.62 -12.78
CA VAL A 150 -35.89 -43.22 -13.65
C VAL A 150 -35.32 -42.65 -14.94
N PHE A 151 -35.50 -43.36 -16.04
CA PHE A 151 -35.15 -42.89 -17.39
C PHE A 151 -36.40 -42.37 -18.11
N VAL A 152 -36.35 -41.15 -18.63
CA VAL A 152 -37.47 -40.53 -19.36
C VAL A 152 -37.15 -40.42 -20.84
N ASP A 153 -38.06 -40.94 -21.66
CA ASP A 153 -37.94 -41.03 -23.11
C ASP A 153 -37.69 -39.64 -23.77
N PRO A 154 -36.63 -39.43 -24.61
CA PRO A 154 -36.25 -38.10 -25.11
C PRO A 154 -37.34 -37.41 -25.93
N GLY A 155 -37.85 -36.26 -25.49
CA GLY A 155 -38.96 -35.54 -26.12
C GLY A 155 -39.22 -34.15 -25.55
N LYS A 156 -40.35 -33.54 -25.92
CA LYS A 156 -40.78 -32.22 -25.43
C LYS A 156 -42.14 -32.32 -24.77
N TYR A 157 -42.22 -31.94 -23.49
CA TYR A 157 -43.37 -32.21 -22.64
C TYR A 157 -43.73 -31.00 -21.78
N SER A 158 -45.03 -30.81 -21.53
CA SER A 158 -45.53 -29.79 -20.61
C SER A 158 -45.74 -30.38 -19.21
N LEU A 159 -45.24 -29.69 -18.18
CA LEU A 159 -45.57 -30.00 -16.79
C LEU A 159 -46.87 -29.28 -16.40
N THR A 160 -47.78 -30.02 -15.78
CA THR A 160 -49.06 -29.55 -15.24
C THR A 160 -48.98 -29.26 -13.74
N GLN A 161 -48.04 -29.89 -13.04
CA GLN A 161 -47.72 -29.71 -11.62
C GLN A 161 -46.19 -29.86 -11.44
N GLY A 162 -45.67 -29.53 -10.26
CA GLY A 162 -44.25 -29.73 -9.91
C GLY A 162 -43.94 -31.15 -9.46
N LEU A 163 -42.77 -31.67 -9.87
CA LEU A 163 -42.31 -33.00 -9.49
C LEU A 163 -41.71 -33.01 -8.06
N ARG A 164 -41.73 -34.17 -7.39
CA ARG A 164 -40.97 -34.45 -6.16
C ARG A 164 -39.99 -35.60 -6.40
N ILE A 165 -38.78 -35.46 -5.86
CA ILE A 165 -37.74 -36.51 -5.89
C ILE A 165 -37.19 -36.75 -4.49
N TYR A 166 -36.92 -38.02 -4.18
CA TYR A 166 -36.56 -38.51 -2.86
C TYR A 166 -35.21 -39.23 -2.91
N SER A 167 -34.77 -39.79 -1.78
CA SER A 167 -33.44 -40.38 -1.61
C SER A 167 -33.13 -41.50 -2.61
N ASN A 168 -31.84 -41.80 -2.79
CA ASN A 168 -31.32 -42.91 -3.59
C ASN A 168 -31.82 -42.95 -5.06
N THR A 169 -32.23 -41.81 -5.60
CA THR A 169 -32.90 -41.71 -6.90
C THR A 169 -32.05 -40.99 -7.94
N TYR A 170 -31.88 -41.60 -9.11
CA TYR A 170 -31.26 -41.03 -10.31
C TYR A 170 -32.35 -40.72 -11.34
N LEU A 171 -32.57 -39.44 -11.66
CA LEU A 171 -33.50 -39.00 -12.70
C LEU A 171 -32.73 -38.61 -13.98
N CYS A 172 -32.94 -39.38 -15.06
CA CYS A 172 -32.27 -39.21 -16.35
C CYS A 172 -33.22 -38.54 -17.37
N LEU A 173 -32.87 -37.34 -17.80
CA LEU A 173 -33.63 -36.46 -18.70
C LEU A 173 -32.83 -36.08 -19.96
N THR A 174 -31.87 -36.91 -20.36
CA THR A 174 -31.01 -36.69 -21.54
C THR A 174 -31.88 -36.53 -22.80
N GLY A 175 -31.83 -35.34 -23.42
CA GLY A 175 -32.65 -35.02 -24.61
C GLY A 175 -34.12 -34.71 -24.32
N VAL A 176 -34.53 -34.61 -23.05
CA VAL A 176 -35.88 -34.19 -22.64
C VAL A 176 -35.94 -32.65 -22.51
N THR A 177 -37.07 -32.06 -22.89
CA THR A 177 -37.45 -30.68 -22.56
C THR A 177 -38.75 -30.70 -21.76
N LEU A 178 -38.68 -30.29 -20.51
CA LEU A 178 -39.82 -30.01 -19.65
C LEU A 178 -40.14 -28.51 -19.75
N THR A 179 -41.40 -28.15 -19.97
CA THR A 179 -41.86 -26.75 -19.95
C THR A 179 -43.00 -26.59 -18.96
N GLN A 180 -42.84 -25.69 -17.99
CA GLN A 180 -43.86 -25.41 -17.00
C GLN A 180 -45.08 -24.73 -17.65
N ASN A 181 -46.29 -25.11 -17.25
CA ASN A 181 -47.50 -24.43 -17.71
C ASN A 181 -47.50 -22.94 -17.31
N LYS A 182 -48.03 -22.07 -18.19
CA LYS A 182 -48.01 -20.62 -17.96
C LYS A 182 -48.97 -20.24 -16.84
N GLY A 183 -48.48 -19.51 -15.83
CA GLY A 183 -49.25 -19.19 -14.62
C GLY A 183 -49.23 -20.31 -13.57
N SER A 184 -48.32 -21.28 -13.68
CA SER A 184 -48.03 -22.21 -12.59
C SER A 184 -47.47 -21.47 -11.37
N ASN A 185 -47.78 -21.99 -10.17
CA ASN A 185 -47.20 -21.59 -8.89
C ASN A 185 -46.35 -22.72 -8.27
N TYR A 186 -45.97 -23.73 -9.07
CA TYR A 186 -45.14 -24.85 -8.65
C TYR A 186 -43.70 -24.68 -9.14
N ASN A 187 -42.73 -25.10 -8.34
CA ASN A 187 -41.39 -25.44 -8.84
C ASN A 187 -41.51 -26.54 -9.92
N MET A 188 -40.56 -26.63 -10.85
CA MET A 188 -40.57 -27.75 -11.82
C MET A 188 -40.21 -29.08 -11.13
N ILE A 189 -39.29 -29.04 -10.16
CA ILE A 189 -38.97 -30.16 -9.27
C ILE A 189 -38.52 -29.65 -7.88
N LYS A 190 -38.94 -30.37 -6.83
CA LYS A 190 -38.55 -30.16 -5.43
C LYS A 190 -37.92 -31.45 -4.89
N VAL A 191 -36.85 -31.35 -4.10
CA VAL A 191 -36.39 -32.48 -3.28
C VAL A 191 -37.27 -32.58 -2.03
N GLY A 192 -37.85 -33.75 -1.79
CA GLY A 192 -38.70 -34.00 -0.63
C GLY A 192 -40.15 -33.50 -0.77
N ASP A 193 -40.83 -33.49 0.38
CA ASP A 193 -42.28 -33.32 0.48
C ASP A 193 -42.77 -31.89 0.19
N SER A 194 -44.07 -31.71 -0.06
CA SER A 194 -44.65 -30.38 -0.33
C SER A 194 -44.40 -29.41 0.83
N ASN A 195 -44.66 -29.89 2.05
CA ASN A 195 -44.39 -29.24 3.32
C ASN A 195 -43.44 -30.19 4.08
N ASP A 196 -42.14 -30.00 3.91
CA ASP A 196 -41.15 -30.90 4.50
C ASP A 196 -40.97 -30.61 6.01
N THR A 197 -41.01 -31.65 6.83
CA THR A 197 -40.87 -31.59 8.29
C THR A 197 -39.64 -32.34 8.81
N HIS A 198 -38.76 -32.80 7.91
CA HIS A 198 -37.50 -33.46 8.30
C HIS A 198 -36.43 -32.43 8.66
N SER A 199 -35.52 -32.81 9.55
CA SER A 199 -34.38 -32.00 10.00
C SER A 199 -33.05 -32.64 9.63
N GLY A 200 -31.99 -31.83 9.61
CA GLY A 200 -30.66 -32.27 9.18
C GLY A 200 -30.57 -32.59 7.69
N TYR A 201 -29.53 -33.32 7.29
CA TYR A 201 -29.27 -33.69 5.90
C TYR A 201 -30.05 -34.94 5.48
N TYR A 202 -31.38 -34.91 5.62
CA TYR A 202 -32.27 -36.07 5.53
C TYR A 202 -32.26 -36.76 4.15
N TYR A 203 -32.53 -36.02 3.07
CA TYR A 203 -32.66 -36.56 1.71
C TYR A 203 -31.28 -36.79 1.06
N GLN A 204 -31.00 -38.00 0.58
CA GLN A 204 -29.63 -38.42 0.29
C GLN A 204 -29.45 -39.13 -1.06
N ASN A 205 -28.24 -39.05 -1.64
CA ASN A 205 -27.83 -39.82 -2.81
C ASN A 205 -28.68 -39.57 -4.08
N ILE A 206 -29.03 -38.31 -4.34
CA ILE A 206 -29.92 -37.92 -5.45
C ILE A 206 -29.11 -37.41 -6.65
N THR A 207 -29.41 -37.90 -7.85
CA THR A 207 -28.82 -37.39 -9.11
C THR A 207 -29.90 -36.94 -10.08
N ILE A 208 -29.73 -35.75 -10.67
CA ILE A 208 -30.51 -35.26 -11.80
C ILE A 208 -29.54 -35.06 -12.98
N ASP A 209 -29.71 -35.83 -14.05
CA ASP A 209 -28.89 -35.77 -15.26
C ASP A 209 -29.71 -35.26 -16.47
N GLY A 210 -29.31 -34.10 -16.99
CA GLY A 210 -29.87 -33.51 -18.19
C GLY A 210 -31.17 -32.75 -17.99
N GLY A 211 -31.99 -32.73 -19.06
CA GLY A 211 -33.22 -31.96 -19.13
C GLY A 211 -33.02 -30.49 -19.47
N ILE A 212 -33.86 -29.97 -20.36
CA ILE A 212 -34.13 -28.53 -20.45
C ILE A 212 -35.33 -28.25 -19.55
N TRP A 213 -35.13 -27.45 -18.52
CA TRP A 213 -36.10 -27.02 -17.52
C TRP A 213 -36.52 -25.57 -17.84
N ASN A 214 -37.68 -25.40 -18.47
CA ASN A 214 -38.17 -24.12 -18.96
C ASN A 214 -39.37 -23.62 -18.13
N GLU A 215 -39.14 -22.61 -17.28
CA GLU A 215 -40.17 -21.97 -16.44
C GLU A 215 -41.14 -21.07 -17.22
N ASN A 216 -41.01 -20.96 -18.55
CA ASN A 216 -42.03 -20.33 -19.41
C ASN A 216 -42.34 -18.85 -19.04
N GLY A 217 -41.42 -18.18 -18.34
CA GLY A 217 -41.55 -16.85 -17.78
C GLY A 217 -42.46 -16.76 -16.56
N ASN A 218 -42.69 -17.84 -15.82
CA ASN A 218 -43.36 -17.84 -14.51
C ASN A 218 -42.45 -17.27 -13.41
N SER A 219 -43.01 -17.04 -12.22
CA SER A 219 -42.32 -16.43 -11.08
C SER A 219 -41.98 -17.44 -9.97
N ASN A 220 -41.61 -18.66 -10.34
CA ASN A 220 -41.15 -19.71 -9.42
C ASN A 220 -39.68 -20.05 -9.68
N THR A 221 -39.06 -20.72 -8.73
CA THR A 221 -37.74 -21.34 -8.89
C THR A 221 -37.90 -22.71 -9.53
N ALA A 222 -37.12 -23.03 -10.56
CA ALA A 222 -37.29 -24.29 -11.30
C ALA A 222 -36.93 -25.51 -10.45
N ILE A 223 -35.84 -25.43 -9.65
CA ILE A 223 -35.34 -26.53 -8.82
C ILE A 223 -35.10 -26.05 -7.38
N LYS A 224 -35.71 -26.71 -6.39
CA LYS A 224 -35.45 -26.50 -4.94
C LYS A 224 -34.80 -27.74 -4.30
N ILE A 225 -33.70 -27.54 -3.56
CA ILE A 225 -32.91 -28.60 -2.92
C ILE A 225 -32.56 -28.22 -1.48
N CYS A 226 -33.26 -28.79 -0.48
CA CYS A 226 -33.03 -28.53 0.94
C CYS A 226 -32.97 -29.82 1.78
N HIS A 227 -32.40 -29.76 2.98
CA HIS A 227 -32.23 -30.90 3.91
C HIS A 227 -31.54 -32.10 3.26
N THR A 228 -30.36 -31.88 2.67
CA THR A 228 -29.77 -32.85 1.72
C THR A 228 -28.30 -33.19 1.93
N GLN A 229 -27.91 -34.39 1.52
CA GLN A 229 -26.51 -34.81 1.44
C GLN A 229 -26.22 -35.67 0.18
N ASN A 230 -25.03 -35.53 -0.38
CA ASN A 230 -24.59 -36.25 -1.59
C ASN A 230 -25.56 -36.08 -2.78
N ILE A 231 -25.67 -34.85 -3.29
CA ILE A 231 -26.56 -34.48 -4.39
C ILE A 231 -25.76 -34.14 -5.65
N THR A 232 -26.22 -34.54 -6.83
CA THR A 232 -25.61 -34.14 -8.10
C THR A 232 -26.65 -33.63 -9.11
N LEU A 233 -26.41 -32.44 -9.66
CA LEU A 233 -27.11 -31.91 -10.83
C LEU A 233 -26.10 -31.80 -11.98
N MET A 234 -26.31 -32.52 -13.08
CA MET A 234 -25.38 -32.50 -14.21
C MET A 234 -26.06 -32.30 -15.56
N ASN A 235 -25.36 -31.69 -16.52
CA ASN A 235 -25.74 -31.58 -17.94
C ASN A 235 -27.10 -30.88 -18.22
N ALA A 236 -27.72 -30.27 -17.21
CA ALA A 236 -29.05 -29.68 -17.27
C ALA A 236 -29.05 -28.27 -17.87
N THR A 237 -30.21 -27.78 -18.31
CA THR A 237 -30.39 -26.38 -18.76
C THR A 237 -31.63 -25.77 -18.13
N LEU A 238 -31.45 -24.88 -17.15
CA LEU A 238 -32.53 -24.18 -16.44
C LEU A 238 -32.71 -22.80 -17.06
N LYS A 239 -33.95 -22.42 -17.42
CA LYS A 239 -34.19 -21.13 -18.09
C LYS A 239 -35.60 -20.55 -17.96
N ASN A 240 -35.72 -19.26 -18.32
CA ASN A 240 -36.96 -18.49 -18.46
C ASN A 240 -37.79 -18.38 -17.16
N CYS A 241 -37.21 -17.93 -16.04
CA CYS A 241 -38.00 -17.50 -14.87
C CYS A 241 -38.06 -15.96 -14.75
N SER A 242 -38.98 -15.44 -13.92
CA SER A 242 -39.32 -14.02 -13.82
C SER A 242 -39.43 -13.56 -12.35
N ASN A 243 -38.52 -12.70 -11.90
CA ASN A 243 -38.46 -12.18 -10.52
C ASN A 243 -38.26 -13.26 -9.43
N SER A 244 -37.80 -14.44 -9.83
CA SER A 244 -37.47 -15.60 -9.01
C SER A 244 -36.08 -16.13 -9.38
N HIS A 245 -35.55 -17.05 -8.58
CA HIS A 245 -34.29 -17.75 -8.88
C HIS A 245 -34.49 -18.81 -9.97
N LEU A 246 -33.41 -19.38 -10.52
CA LEU A 246 -33.51 -20.62 -11.33
C LEU A 246 -33.37 -21.86 -10.43
N MET A 247 -32.49 -21.79 -9.42
CA MET A 247 -32.26 -22.84 -8.44
C MET A 247 -32.01 -22.25 -7.04
N GLU A 248 -32.58 -22.87 -6.01
CA GLU A 248 -32.37 -22.51 -4.59
C GLU A 248 -31.90 -23.73 -3.80
N ILE A 249 -30.88 -23.53 -2.94
CA ILE A 249 -30.22 -24.58 -2.18
C ILE A 249 -29.95 -24.08 -0.77
N ALA A 250 -30.40 -24.81 0.26
CA ALA A 250 -30.16 -24.47 1.67
C ALA A 250 -29.99 -25.74 2.51
N GLY A 251 -29.19 -25.71 3.59
CA GLY A 251 -28.98 -26.88 4.46
C GLY A 251 -28.53 -28.15 3.72
N ASN A 252 -27.41 -28.05 2.99
CA ASN A 252 -26.85 -29.16 2.21
C ASN A 252 -25.45 -29.57 2.71
N ASN A 253 -25.12 -30.87 2.63
CA ASN A 253 -23.79 -31.42 2.85
C ASN A 253 -23.33 -32.26 1.64
N GLY A 254 -22.61 -31.65 0.72
CA GLY A 254 -22.15 -32.32 -0.50
C GLY A 254 -23.16 -32.14 -1.63
N ILE A 255 -22.93 -31.13 -2.47
CA ILE A 255 -23.65 -30.97 -3.74
C ILE A 255 -22.68 -30.63 -4.88
N THR A 256 -22.80 -31.35 -5.98
CA THR A 256 -22.06 -31.08 -7.23
C THR A 256 -23.02 -30.62 -8.32
N ILE A 257 -22.78 -29.42 -8.86
CA ILE A 257 -23.48 -28.87 -10.02
C ILE A 257 -22.46 -28.77 -11.15
N GLN A 258 -22.63 -29.55 -12.21
CA GLN A 258 -21.61 -29.68 -13.26
C GLN A 258 -22.14 -29.63 -14.70
N ASN A 259 -21.45 -28.89 -15.57
CA ASN A 259 -21.77 -28.78 -17.00
C ASN A 259 -23.20 -28.26 -17.30
N CYS A 260 -23.80 -27.52 -16.37
CA CYS A 260 -25.19 -27.04 -16.47
C CYS A 260 -25.26 -25.62 -17.07
N ASN A 261 -26.37 -25.29 -17.75
CA ASN A 261 -26.64 -23.96 -18.30
C ASN A 261 -27.77 -23.26 -17.52
N PHE A 262 -27.58 -22.00 -17.15
CA PHE A 262 -28.53 -21.15 -16.45
C PHE A 262 -28.77 -19.89 -17.29
N ALA A 263 -29.98 -19.72 -17.81
CA ALA A 263 -30.23 -18.73 -18.87
C ALA A 263 -31.56 -17.96 -18.78
N ASP A 264 -31.55 -16.74 -19.30
CA ASP A 264 -32.75 -15.96 -19.63
C ASP A 264 -33.68 -15.69 -18.41
N GLN A 265 -33.08 -15.40 -17.25
CA GLN A 265 -33.79 -14.96 -16.05
C GLN A 265 -34.14 -13.46 -16.16
N ALA A 266 -35.43 -13.16 -16.08
CA ALA A 266 -35.95 -11.80 -16.06
C ALA A 266 -36.09 -11.31 -14.61
N LEU A 267 -35.75 -10.04 -14.36
CA LEU A 267 -35.96 -9.37 -13.08
C LEU A 267 -36.39 -7.93 -13.35
N SER A 268 -37.48 -7.50 -12.73
CA SER A 268 -37.98 -6.12 -12.81
C SER A 268 -37.13 -5.18 -11.96
N THR A 269 -36.95 -3.94 -12.43
CA THR A 269 -36.37 -2.85 -11.62
C THR A 269 -37.30 -2.40 -10.47
N SER A 270 -38.53 -2.94 -10.41
CA SER A 270 -39.46 -2.76 -9.29
C SER A 270 -39.62 -4.02 -8.41
N ALA A 271 -38.86 -5.08 -8.66
CA ALA A 271 -38.82 -6.24 -7.78
C ALA A 271 -38.17 -5.87 -6.43
N LYS A 272 -38.53 -6.58 -5.35
CA LYS A 272 -37.85 -6.43 -4.05
C LYS A 272 -36.38 -6.85 -4.19
N PRO A 273 -35.44 -6.27 -3.42
CA PRO A 273 -33.99 -6.39 -3.65
C PRO A 273 -33.39 -7.73 -3.16
N TYR A 274 -34.05 -8.86 -3.47
CA TYR A 274 -33.74 -10.18 -2.91
C TYR A 274 -33.96 -11.35 -3.89
N THR A 275 -34.13 -11.14 -5.21
CA THR A 275 -34.27 -12.25 -6.19
C THR A 275 -33.38 -12.09 -7.43
N TYR A 276 -32.07 -11.99 -7.20
CA TYR A 276 -31.09 -11.70 -8.27
C TYR A 276 -30.37 -12.92 -8.82
N GLU A 277 -30.08 -13.90 -7.97
CA GLU A 277 -29.17 -15.02 -8.26
C GLU A 277 -29.83 -16.09 -9.14
N ALA A 278 -29.07 -16.69 -10.06
CA ALA A 278 -29.55 -17.85 -10.83
C ALA A 278 -29.45 -19.13 -10.00
N ILE A 279 -28.30 -19.35 -9.34
CA ILE A 279 -28.17 -20.29 -8.22
C ILE A 279 -28.05 -19.46 -6.93
N GLN A 280 -29.09 -19.52 -6.11
CA GLN A 280 -29.11 -18.97 -4.76
C GLN A 280 -28.70 -20.07 -3.76
N LEU A 281 -27.68 -19.77 -2.95
CA LEU A 281 -27.26 -20.54 -1.79
C LEU A 281 -27.77 -19.78 -0.56
N ASP A 282 -28.69 -20.37 0.19
CA ASP A 282 -29.56 -19.64 1.13
C ASP A 282 -29.66 -20.33 2.51
N ILE A 283 -30.48 -19.77 3.39
CA ILE A 283 -30.72 -20.17 4.76
C ILE A 283 -32.13 -20.77 4.93
N LEU A 284 -32.28 -21.79 5.78
CA LEU A 284 -33.58 -22.42 6.03
C LEU A 284 -34.41 -21.61 7.04
N LEU A 285 -35.08 -20.57 6.54
CA LEU A 285 -36.14 -19.83 7.20
C LEU A 285 -37.39 -19.83 6.30
N GLU A 286 -38.59 -19.83 6.88
CA GLU A 286 -39.86 -19.91 6.14
C GLU A 286 -40.04 -18.70 5.18
N SER A 287 -39.47 -17.55 5.51
CA SER A 287 -39.46 -16.35 4.65
C SER A 287 -38.62 -16.48 3.38
N HIS A 288 -37.77 -17.50 3.27
CA HIS A 288 -36.89 -17.78 2.13
C HIS A 288 -37.24 -19.13 1.47
N LEU A 289 -37.26 -20.21 2.26
CA LEU A 289 -37.48 -21.57 1.77
C LEU A 289 -38.87 -22.12 2.15
N SER A 290 -39.90 -21.30 2.00
CA SER A 290 -41.29 -21.66 2.31
C SER A 290 -41.66 -23.09 1.88
N GLY A 291 -42.22 -23.86 2.81
CA GLY A 291 -42.53 -25.28 2.64
C GLY A 291 -41.37 -26.24 2.98
N TYR A 292 -40.31 -25.77 3.63
CA TYR A 292 -39.29 -26.59 4.30
C TYR A 292 -39.21 -26.22 5.78
N LEU A 293 -38.91 -27.19 6.64
CA LEU A 293 -38.57 -26.95 8.04
C LEU A 293 -37.46 -25.88 8.15
N SER A 294 -37.58 -24.98 9.13
CA SER A 294 -36.58 -23.94 9.37
C SER A 294 -35.53 -24.40 10.38
N GLU A 295 -34.26 -24.36 10.01
CA GLU A 295 -33.14 -24.88 10.81
C GLU A 295 -31.89 -24.05 10.51
N ASP A 296 -30.99 -23.80 11.47
CA ASP A 296 -29.68 -23.24 11.14
C ASP A 296 -28.71 -24.34 10.64
N LEU A 297 -29.19 -25.21 9.76
CA LEU A 297 -28.43 -26.31 9.19
C LEU A 297 -27.37 -25.75 8.20
N PRO A 298 -26.06 -25.96 8.44
CA PRO A 298 -25.02 -25.33 7.61
C PRO A 298 -25.02 -25.88 6.18
N LEU A 299 -24.86 -25.01 5.20
CA LEU A 299 -24.64 -25.38 3.80
C LEU A 299 -23.12 -25.52 3.54
N LYS A 300 -22.69 -26.71 3.12
CA LYS A 300 -21.26 -27.09 3.05
C LYS A 300 -20.92 -28.14 1.99
N ASN A 301 -19.63 -28.24 1.66
CA ASN A 301 -19.10 -29.15 0.63
C ASN A 301 -19.77 -28.94 -0.75
N VAL A 302 -19.82 -27.69 -1.20
CA VAL A 302 -20.50 -27.28 -2.43
C VAL A 302 -19.51 -27.17 -3.59
N LYS A 303 -19.82 -27.77 -4.74
CA LYS A 303 -19.02 -27.67 -5.97
C LYS A 303 -19.88 -27.25 -7.15
N ILE A 304 -19.51 -26.15 -7.80
CA ILE A 304 -20.19 -25.64 -9.01
C ILE A 304 -19.11 -25.48 -10.09
N THR A 305 -19.12 -26.37 -11.09
CA THR A 305 -18.02 -26.52 -12.06
C THR A 305 -18.47 -26.58 -13.52
N GLY A 306 -17.75 -25.89 -14.41
CA GLY A 306 -17.97 -25.97 -15.86
C GLY A 306 -19.35 -25.51 -16.34
N CYS A 307 -20.11 -24.79 -15.51
CA CYS A 307 -21.45 -24.31 -15.82
C CYS A 307 -21.41 -23.00 -16.61
N SER A 308 -22.50 -22.69 -17.32
CA SER A 308 -22.67 -21.45 -18.10
C SER A 308 -23.84 -20.62 -17.58
N PHE A 309 -23.62 -19.34 -17.35
CA PHE A 309 -24.60 -18.37 -16.87
C PHE A 309 -24.74 -17.26 -17.92
N LYS A 310 -25.97 -17.03 -18.43
CA LYS A 310 -26.19 -16.09 -19.53
C LYS A 310 -27.50 -15.32 -19.42
N ASN A 311 -27.47 -14.00 -19.60
CA ASN A 311 -28.69 -13.16 -19.56
C ASN A 311 -29.46 -13.31 -18.21
N VAL A 312 -28.74 -13.55 -17.11
CA VAL A 312 -29.28 -13.60 -15.73
C VAL A 312 -28.91 -12.32 -14.97
N PRO A 313 -29.60 -11.93 -13.87
CA PRO A 313 -29.20 -10.78 -13.08
C PRO A 313 -27.88 -11.03 -12.38
N ARG A 314 -27.77 -12.13 -11.61
CA ARG A 314 -26.54 -12.63 -11.01
C ARG A 314 -26.35 -14.12 -11.26
N GLY A 315 -25.11 -14.59 -11.27
CA GLY A 315 -24.79 -15.99 -11.55
C GLY A 315 -25.00 -16.91 -10.35
N ILE A 316 -24.07 -16.86 -9.41
CA ILE A 316 -24.06 -17.70 -8.20
C ILE A 316 -23.97 -16.79 -6.98
N GLY A 317 -24.70 -17.08 -5.91
CA GLY A 317 -24.32 -16.50 -4.62
C GLY A 317 -25.26 -16.74 -3.47
N SER A 318 -24.94 -16.09 -2.35
CA SER A 318 -25.87 -15.81 -1.26
C SER A 318 -26.02 -14.30 -1.10
N HIS A 319 -27.22 -13.84 -0.76
CA HIS A 319 -27.45 -12.49 -0.24
C HIS A 319 -27.99 -12.51 1.22
N THR A 320 -28.05 -13.72 1.79
CA THR A 320 -28.49 -14.06 3.15
C THR A 320 -27.37 -14.76 3.91
N ALA A 321 -27.44 -14.75 5.25
CA ALA A 321 -26.59 -15.56 6.13
C ALA A 321 -27.18 -15.70 7.54
N ILE A 322 -26.93 -16.84 8.19
CA ILE A 322 -27.04 -16.96 9.65
C ILE A 322 -25.74 -16.46 10.27
N LEU A 323 -25.82 -15.56 11.26
CA LEU A 323 -24.66 -15.05 11.98
C LEU A 323 -23.93 -16.19 12.72
N ASN A 324 -22.60 -16.15 12.70
CA ASN A 324 -21.71 -17.14 13.32
C ASN A 324 -21.81 -18.59 12.76
N ASN A 325 -22.67 -18.84 11.77
CA ASN A 325 -22.81 -20.11 11.08
C ASN A 325 -22.54 -19.93 9.57
N PRO A 326 -21.27 -20.03 9.15
CA PRO A 326 -20.86 -19.74 7.78
C PRO A 326 -21.11 -20.92 6.82
N VAL A 327 -21.23 -20.59 5.53
CA VAL A 327 -21.10 -21.55 4.44
C VAL A 327 -19.67 -22.06 4.40
N ASP A 328 -19.46 -23.37 4.49
CA ASP A 328 -18.14 -23.99 4.66
C ASP A 328 -17.76 -24.88 3.46
N THR A 329 -16.59 -24.65 2.89
CA THR A 329 -15.95 -25.51 1.89
C THR A 329 -16.75 -25.52 0.59
N ILE A 330 -16.47 -24.51 -0.24
CA ILE A 330 -17.14 -24.27 -1.52
C ILE A 330 -16.13 -24.03 -2.64
N GLU A 331 -16.32 -24.73 -3.77
CA GLU A 331 -15.54 -24.60 -4.99
C GLU A 331 -16.43 -24.09 -6.13
N ILE A 332 -16.12 -22.90 -6.67
CA ILE A 332 -16.74 -22.37 -7.88
C ILE A 332 -15.65 -22.30 -8.95
N SER A 333 -15.61 -23.29 -9.85
CA SER A 333 -14.48 -23.50 -10.76
C SER A 333 -14.84 -23.61 -12.24
N ASN A 334 -14.01 -23.01 -13.11
CA ASN A 334 -14.11 -23.18 -14.57
C ASN A 334 -15.47 -22.78 -15.20
N ASN A 335 -16.30 -21.98 -14.52
CA ASN A 335 -17.61 -21.56 -15.02
C ASN A 335 -17.49 -20.36 -15.96
N THR A 336 -18.47 -20.19 -16.86
CA THR A 336 -18.56 -19.05 -17.77
C THR A 336 -19.78 -18.18 -17.44
N PHE A 337 -19.59 -16.88 -17.29
CA PHE A 337 -20.63 -15.88 -17.03
C PHE A 337 -20.60 -14.85 -18.16
N THR A 338 -21.68 -14.72 -18.93
CA THR A 338 -21.72 -13.85 -20.12
C THR A 338 -22.99 -13.00 -20.18
N SER A 339 -22.82 -11.69 -20.32
CA SER A 339 -23.93 -10.73 -20.40
C SER A 339 -24.85 -10.81 -19.18
N LEU A 340 -24.26 -10.79 -17.97
CA LEU A 340 -25.01 -10.70 -16.72
C LEU A 340 -25.32 -9.25 -16.40
N LYS A 341 -26.47 -9.01 -15.78
CA LYS A 341 -26.99 -7.65 -15.62
C LYS A 341 -26.44 -6.94 -14.37
N SER A 342 -26.00 -7.67 -13.35
CA SER A 342 -25.48 -7.12 -12.08
C SER A 342 -24.05 -7.58 -11.78
N LEU A 343 -23.88 -8.74 -11.12
CA LEU A 343 -22.59 -9.32 -10.72
C LEU A 343 -22.50 -10.81 -11.09
N ALA A 344 -21.30 -11.37 -11.17
CA ALA A 344 -21.13 -12.79 -11.51
C ALA A 344 -21.26 -13.72 -10.29
N ILE A 345 -20.50 -13.44 -9.22
CA ILE A 345 -20.46 -14.27 -8.00
C ILE A 345 -20.55 -13.40 -6.75
N GLN A 346 -21.46 -13.71 -5.82
CA GLN A 346 -21.53 -13.06 -4.51
C GLN A 346 -21.46 -14.08 -3.37
N ALA A 347 -20.51 -13.93 -2.46
CA ALA A 347 -20.41 -14.71 -1.24
C ALA A 347 -20.74 -13.85 -0.02
N MET A 348 -21.64 -14.33 0.84
CA MET A 348 -21.91 -13.72 2.15
C MET A 348 -21.79 -14.77 3.25
N ASN A 349 -20.92 -14.52 4.22
CA ASN A 349 -20.54 -15.41 5.33
C ASN A 349 -19.94 -16.76 4.90
N TYR A 350 -18.94 -16.75 4.00
CA TYR A 350 -18.29 -17.98 3.52
C TYR A 350 -16.90 -18.19 4.17
N ILE A 351 -16.53 -19.47 4.37
CA ILE A 351 -15.18 -19.93 4.76
C ILE A 351 -14.74 -21.11 3.88
N ASN A 352 -13.43 -21.36 3.80
CA ASN A 352 -12.84 -22.41 2.94
C ASN A 352 -13.30 -22.31 1.46
N CYS A 353 -13.51 -21.10 0.96
CA CYS A 353 -14.07 -20.81 -0.36
C CYS A 353 -12.98 -20.66 -1.43
N THR A 354 -13.10 -21.38 -2.56
CA THR A 354 -12.20 -21.30 -3.71
C THR A 354 -12.97 -20.95 -4.98
N ILE A 355 -12.67 -19.79 -5.57
CA ILE A 355 -13.24 -19.31 -6.83
C ILE A 355 -12.13 -19.26 -7.88
N THR A 356 -12.10 -20.22 -8.81
CA THR A 356 -10.92 -20.41 -9.68
C THR A 356 -11.18 -20.73 -11.15
N GLY A 357 -10.38 -20.16 -12.06
CA GLY A 357 -10.46 -20.45 -13.50
C GLY A 357 -11.75 -20.01 -14.21
N ASN A 358 -12.62 -19.23 -13.55
CA ASN A 358 -13.88 -18.78 -14.13
C ASN A 358 -13.64 -17.67 -15.17
N THR A 359 -14.52 -17.59 -16.18
CA THR A 359 -14.52 -16.54 -17.20
C THR A 359 -15.77 -15.68 -17.07
N ILE A 360 -15.61 -14.38 -16.85
CA ILE A 360 -16.69 -13.40 -16.67
C ILE A 360 -16.56 -12.34 -17.77
N THR A 361 -17.61 -12.15 -18.57
CA THR A 361 -17.65 -11.23 -19.71
C THR A 361 -18.94 -10.43 -19.77
N ASP A 362 -18.85 -9.15 -20.14
CA ASP A 362 -19.99 -8.24 -20.34
C ASP A 362 -20.91 -8.12 -19.11
N THR A 363 -20.31 -7.98 -17.93
CA THR A 363 -21.00 -7.85 -16.64
C THR A 363 -20.49 -6.59 -15.90
N PRO A 364 -21.33 -5.79 -15.22
CA PRO A 364 -20.86 -4.62 -14.46
C PRO A 364 -19.87 -4.98 -13.34
N GLN A 365 -20.16 -6.05 -12.59
CA GLN A 365 -19.39 -6.49 -11.42
C GLN A 365 -18.90 -7.94 -11.54
N GLY A 366 -17.71 -8.23 -11.02
CA GLY A 366 -17.13 -9.58 -11.06
C GLY A 366 -17.50 -10.43 -9.83
N ILE A 367 -16.58 -10.49 -8.87
CA ILE A 367 -16.67 -11.34 -7.66
C ILE A 367 -16.75 -10.46 -6.41
N MET A 368 -17.82 -10.57 -5.65
CA MET A 368 -18.09 -9.79 -4.43
C MET A 368 -18.08 -10.71 -3.19
N ILE A 369 -17.25 -10.42 -2.19
CA ILE A 369 -17.17 -11.21 -0.93
C ILE A 369 -17.52 -10.33 0.27
N TYR A 370 -18.46 -10.77 1.09
CA TYR A 370 -18.90 -10.12 2.32
C TYR A 370 -18.76 -11.06 3.52
N SER A 371 -18.34 -10.54 4.68
CA SER A 371 -18.40 -11.28 5.95
C SER A 371 -19.86 -11.47 6.38
N VAL A 372 -20.54 -10.37 6.70
CA VAL A 372 -21.98 -10.23 6.95
C VAL A 372 -22.40 -8.82 6.51
N ARG A 373 -23.71 -8.55 6.45
CA ARG A 373 -24.27 -7.24 6.05
C ARG A 373 -25.46 -6.87 6.93
N GLU A 374 -25.71 -5.58 7.12
CA GLU A 374 -26.85 -5.08 7.92
C GLU A 374 -28.21 -5.59 7.41
N SER A 375 -28.34 -5.74 6.10
CA SER A 375 -29.43 -6.46 5.42
C SER A 375 -28.99 -7.88 5.07
N GLY A 376 -29.90 -8.85 5.19
CA GLY A 376 -29.67 -10.27 4.87
C GLY A 376 -29.04 -11.12 5.98
N THR A 377 -28.58 -10.53 7.08
CA THR A 377 -28.08 -11.33 8.23
C THR A 377 -29.21 -11.63 9.22
N PHE A 378 -29.31 -12.88 9.64
CA PHE A 378 -30.27 -13.40 10.61
C PHE A 378 -29.55 -14.10 11.77
N LEU A 379 -30.25 -14.34 12.88
CA LEU A 379 -29.74 -15.07 14.04
C LEU A 379 -30.34 -16.49 14.07
N ALA A 380 -29.58 -17.46 14.56
CA ALA A 380 -30.07 -18.84 14.70
C ALA A 380 -31.34 -18.95 15.58
N SER A 381 -31.54 -18.01 16.52
CA SER A 381 -32.78 -17.88 17.30
C SER A 381 -34.06 -17.76 16.46
N THR A 382 -33.96 -17.26 15.22
CA THR A 382 -35.10 -17.13 14.31
C THR A 382 -35.45 -18.48 13.69
N ALA A 383 -34.46 -19.26 13.24
CA ALA A 383 -34.65 -20.64 12.81
C ALA A 383 -35.20 -21.53 13.94
N VAL A 384 -34.62 -21.44 15.15
CA VAL A 384 -35.08 -22.14 16.36
C VAL A 384 -36.55 -21.82 16.67
N LYS A 385 -36.98 -20.58 16.48
CA LYS A 385 -38.36 -20.13 16.73
C LYS A 385 -39.34 -20.63 15.66
N GLU A 386 -38.88 -20.80 14.42
CA GLU A 386 -39.72 -21.24 13.29
C GLU A 386 -39.84 -22.78 13.26
N GLY A 387 -38.73 -23.51 13.16
CA GLY A 387 -38.75 -24.98 13.08
C GLY A 387 -38.69 -25.73 14.41
N HIS A 388 -38.56 -25.03 15.54
CA HIS A 388 -38.53 -25.63 16.89
C HIS A 388 -37.33 -26.58 17.16
N ILE A 389 -36.34 -26.61 16.28
CA ILE A 389 -35.09 -27.35 16.43
C ILE A 389 -34.11 -26.56 17.33
N PRO A 390 -33.51 -27.16 18.39
CA PRO A 390 -32.54 -26.46 19.23
C PRO A 390 -31.19 -26.22 18.52
N SER A 391 -30.71 -24.97 18.55
CA SER A 391 -29.41 -24.58 17.99
C SER A 391 -28.33 -24.42 19.06
N SER A 392 -27.06 -24.63 18.66
CA SER A 392 -25.87 -24.26 19.44
C SER A 392 -25.12 -23.03 18.89
N THR A 393 -25.57 -22.46 17.77
CA THR A 393 -24.96 -21.29 17.13
C THR A 393 -25.09 -20.05 18.02
N PRO A 394 -23.99 -19.35 18.38
CA PRO A 394 -24.07 -18.15 19.19
C PRO A 394 -24.85 -17.03 18.49
N VAL A 395 -25.74 -16.36 19.21
CA VAL A 395 -26.46 -15.15 18.71
C VAL A 395 -25.76 -13.83 19.10
N THR A 396 -24.63 -13.92 19.78
CA THR A 396 -23.79 -12.78 20.21
C THR A 396 -22.63 -12.54 19.24
N TYR A 397 -21.98 -11.37 19.30
CA TYR A 397 -20.77 -11.10 18.53
C TYR A 397 -19.69 -12.17 18.83
N GLN A 398 -19.22 -12.84 17.79
CA GLN A 398 -17.98 -13.63 17.80
C GLN A 398 -16.94 -12.93 16.93
N THR A 399 -15.68 -12.97 17.35
CA THR A 399 -14.59 -12.38 16.56
C THR A 399 -14.24 -13.32 15.40
N PRO A 400 -14.23 -12.86 14.13
CA PRO A 400 -13.88 -13.70 12.99
C PRO A 400 -12.51 -14.38 13.14
N VAL A 401 -12.39 -15.59 12.58
CA VAL A 401 -11.15 -16.35 12.61
C VAL A 401 -10.03 -15.64 11.84
N ASN A 402 -8.80 -15.71 12.35
CA ASN A 402 -7.63 -15.05 11.75
C ASN A 402 -7.29 -15.51 10.32
N ASN A 403 -7.86 -16.63 9.85
CA ASN A 403 -7.76 -17.08 8.47
C ASN A 403 -9.02 -17.86 8.06
N GLN A 404 -9.85 -17.28 7.21
CA GLN A 404 -11.06 -17.90 6.63
C GLN A 404 -10.76 -18.75 5.38
N LYS A 405 -9.48 -18.85 4.97
CA LYS A 405 -8.98 -19.68 3.85
C LYS A 405 -9.74 -19.45 2.53
N MET A 406 -9.95 -18.19 2.17
CA MET A 406 -10.60 -17.81 0.92
C MET A 406 -9.58 -17.60 -0.21
N VAL A 407 -9.86 -18.11 -1.40
CA VAL A 407 -8.98 -18.06 -2.58
C VAL A 407 -9.78 -17.60 -3.81
N ILE A 408 -9.29 -16.56 -4.49
CA ILE A 408 -9.80 -16.12 -5.80
C ILE A 408 -8.63 -16.14 -6.78
N SER A 409 -8.55 -17.13 -7.67
CA SER A 409 -7.36 -17.31 -8.51
C SER A 409 -7.61 -17.70 -9.97
N ASN A 410 -6.69 -17.31 -10.87
CA ASN A 410 -6.72 -17.67 -12.29
C ASN A 410 -8.00 -17.27 -13.06
N ASN A 411 -8.88 -16.42 -12.51
CA ASN A 411 -10.12 -16.01 -13.16
C ASN A 411 -9.84 -14.95 -14.24
N THR A 412 -10.60 -14.97 -15.33
CA THR A 412 -10.61 -13.92 -16.36
C THR A 412 -11.87 -13.09 -16.21
N ILE A 413 -11.74 -11.78 -15.98
CA ILE A 413 -12.85 -10.90 -15.59
C ILE A 413 -12.85 -9.64 -16.47
N ALA A 414 -13.89 -9.45 -17.28
CA ALA A 414 -14.20 -8.20 -17.95
C ALA A 414 -15.40 -7.53 -17.26
N ALA A 415 -15.10 -6.59 -16.35
CA ALA A 415 -16.08 -5.88 -15.52
C ALA A 415 -16.33 -4.46 -16.05
N SER A 416 -17.49 -4.19 -16.62
CA SER A 416 -17.80 -2.91 -17.30
C SER A 416 -19.29 -2.69 -17.54
N GLY A 417 -19.71 -1.42 -17.68
CA GLY A 417 -21.11 -1.04 -17.90
C GLY A 417 -21.77 -0.43 -16.66
N ASN A 418 -23.09 -0.51 -16.55
CA ASN A 418 -23.86 -0.07 -15.38
C ASN A 418 -24.73 -1.23 -14.89
N ASP A 419 -24.84 -1.40 -13.57
CA ASP A 419 -25.89 -2.23 -12.95
C ASP A 419 -27.25 -1.50 -13.10
N PRO A 420 -28.32 -2.16 -13.60
CA PRO A 420 -29.62 -1.54 -13.80
C PRO A 420 -30.56 -1.68 -12.58
N TYR A 421 -30.12 -2.34 -11.51
CA TYR A 421 -30.94 -2.60 -10.31
C TYR A 421 -30.49 -1.79 -9.09
N GLU A 422 -29.19 -1.51 -8.98
CA GLU A 422 -28.54 -0.96 -7.78
C GLU A 422 -27.42 0.01 -8.19
N ASP A 423 -27.20 1.10 -7.44
CA ASP A 423 -26.19 2.12 -7.76
C ASP A 423 -24.78 1.71 -7.26
N TYR A 424 -24.32 0.53 -7.71
CA TYR A 424 -23.04 -0.05 -7.30
C TYR A 424 -21.84 0.51 -8.09
N GLU A 425 -20.72 0.76 -7.41
CA GLU A 425 -19.46 1.13 -8.05
C GLU A 425 -18.83 -0.08 -8.77
N ASN A 426 -18.79 -0.07 -10.12
CA ASN A 426 -18.14 -1.13 -10.93
C ASN A 426 -16.81 -1.58 -10.32
N THR A 427 -16.74 -2.87 -10.01
CA THR A 427 -15.60 -3.50 -9.35
C THR A 427 -15.41 -4.92 -9.86
N ALA A 428 -14.20 -5.31 -10.24
CA ALA A 428 -13.92 -6.66 -10.72
C ALA A 428 -13.78 -7.67 -9.58
N ILE A 429 -13.09 -7.32 -8.48
CA ILE A 429 -13.04 -8.12 -7.25
C ILE A 429 -13.21 -7.20 -6.03
N PHE A 430 -14.22 -7.47 -5.21
CA PHE A 430 -14.49 -6.74 -3.96
C PHE A 430 -14.50 -7.69 -2.76
N VAL A 431 -13.98 -7.21 -1.63
CA VAL A 431 -13.91 -7.93 -0.36
C VAL A 431 -14.26 -6.94 0.77
N SER A 432 -15.27 -7.25 1.58
CA SER A 432 -15.73 -6.38 2.66
C SER A 432 -15.94 -7.12 3.99
N GLY A 433 -15.28 -6.64 5.03
CA GLY A 433 -15.77 -6.77 6.40
C GLY A 433 -16.99 -5.89 6.67
N LEU A 434 -17.52 -5.97 7.90
CA LEU A 434 -18.55 -5.07 8.45
C LEU A 434 -18.15 -4.65 9.87
N ASN A 435 -18.20 -3.37 10.19
CA ASN A 435 -17.74 -2.84 11.48
C ASN A 435 -18.82 -2.00 12.16
N LEU A 436 -19.58 -2.61 13.06
CA LEU A 436 -20.74 -2.03 13.73
C LEU A 436 -20.35 -1.43 15.09
N GLY A 437 -20.37 -0.10 15.19
CA GLY A 437 -20.12 0.63 16.45
C GLY A 437 -21.26 0.55 17.48
N SER A 438 -22.44 0.09 17.05
CA SER A 438 -23.64 -0.16 17.84
C SER A 438 -24.37 -1.36 17.23
N ALA A 439 -25.31 -1.99 17.95
CA ALA A 439 -26.15 -3.03 17.34
C ALA A 439 -27.09 -2.40 16.30
N THR A 440 -27.34 -3.12 15.19
CA THR A 440 -28.06 -2.58 14.02
C THR A 440 -28.96 -3.63 13.39
N THR A 441 -30.15 -3.21 12.95
CA THR A 441 -31.17 -4.05 12.31
C THR A 441 -31.45 -3.46 10.92
N GLY A 442 -31.06 -4.14 9.84
CA GLY A 442 -31.34 -3.68 8.47
C GLY A 442 -32.62 -4.29 7.89
N SER A 443 -32.60 -5.61 7.65
CA SER A 443 -33.76 -6.33 7.07
C SER A 443 -34.03 -7.73 7.62
N GLY A 444 -33.18 -8.21 8.54
CA GLY A 444 -33.32 -9.47 9.25
C GLY A 444 -33.33 -9.21 10.75
N ASP A 445 -32.46 -9.89 11.47
CA ASP A 445 -32.32 -9.72 12.93
C ASP A 445 -31.43 -8.53 13.33
N THR A 446 -31.45 -8.19 14.61
CA THR A 446 -30.59 -7.18 15.21
C THR A 446 -29.17 -7.73 15.39
N ILE A 447 -28.26 -7.35 14.50
CA ILE A 447 -26.86 -7.77 14.55
C ILE A 447 -26.16 -7.09 15.74
N PRO A 448 -25.46 -7.85 16.61
CA PRO A 448 -24.70 -7.28 17.72
C PRO A 448 -23.59 -6.31 17.26
N ALA A 449 -23.31 -5.30 18.07
CA ALA A 449 -22.15 -4.42 17.90
C ALA A 449 -20.85 -5.25 17.89
N GLY A 450 -19.94 -4.95 16.96
CA GLY A 450 -18.76 -5.76 16.75
C GLY A 450 -18.09 -5.55 15.39
N ASN A 451 -16.93 -6.17 15.22
CA ASN A 451 -16.11 -6.02 14.03
C ASN A 451 -15.99 -7.36 13.30
N TYR A 452 -16.81 -7.52 12.27
CA TYR A 452 -16.87 -8.69 11.39
C TYR A 452 -15.94 -8.51 10.19
N PHE A 453 -14.63 -8.41 10.45
CA PHE A 453 -13.60 -8.33 9.41
C PHE A 453 -13.51 -9.61 8.56
N ILE A 454 -12.95 -9.49 7.35
CA ILE A 454 -12.49 -10.63 6.56
C ILE A 454 -10.99 -10.87 6.85
N SER A 455 -10.53 -12.12 6.95
CA SER A 455 -9.08 -12.41 7.11
C SER A 455 -8.57 -13.64 6.36
N GLY A 456 -7.32 -13.54 5.89
CA GLY A 456 -6.57 -14.64 5.25
C GLY A 456 -6.93 -14.91 3.79
N ILE A 457 -7.66 -14.01 3.13
CA ILE A 457 -8.01 -14.12 1.71
C ILE A 457 -6.78 -13.96 0.79
N THR A 458 -6.67 -14.82 -0.21
CA THR A 458 -5.66 -14.78 -1.27
C THR A 458 -6.33 -14.51 -2.62
N ILE A 459 -5.84 -13.51 -3.35
CA ILE A 459 -6.31 -13.11 -4.68
C ILE A 459 -5.12 -13.19 -5.62
N SER A 460 -5.03 -14.23 -6.46
CA SER A 460 -3.83 -14.48 -7.26
C SER A 460 -4.06 -14.71 -8.75
N ASP A 461 -3.15 -14.19 -9.59
CA ASP A 461 -3.03 -14.60 -11.01
C ASP A 461 -4.29 -14.34 -11.87
N ASN A 462 -5.22 -13.51 -11.39
CA ASN A 462 -6.44 -13.16 -12.12
C ASN A 462 -6.12 -12.15 -13.24
N THR A 463 -6.79 -12.29 -14.38
CA THR A 463 -6.70 -11.36 -15.52
C THR A 463 -7.95 -10.50 -15.59
N ILE A 464 -7.80 -9.22 -15.29
CA ILE A 464 -8.88 -8.24 -15.14
C ILE A 464 -8.78 -7.18 -16.25
N ASN A 465 -9.88 -6.96 -16.96
CA ASN A 465 -10.13 -5.77 -17.78
C ASN A 465 -11.33 -5.02 -17.20
N THR A 466 -11.20 -3.71 -16.95
CA THR A 466 -12.32 -2.94 -16.36
C THR A 466 -12.29 -1.46 -16.73
N ASP A 467 -13.44 -0.79 -16.59
CA ASP A 467 -13.56 0.67 -16.52
C ASP A 467 -13.58 1.21 -15.07
N GLY A 468 -13.83 0.34 -14.07
CA GLY A 468 -14.01 0.65 -12.65
C GLY A 468 -12.85 0.22 -11.73
N HIS A 469 -13.14 -0.22 -10.51
CA HIS A 469 -12.12 -0.73 -9.58
C HIS A 469 -11.62 -2.12 -10.01
N GLY A 470 -10.30 -2.34 -9.92
CA GLY A 470 -9.71 -3.66 -10.13
C GLY A 470 -9.98 -4.57 -8.92
N ILE A 471 -9.16 -4.45 -7.88
CA ILE A 471 -9.28 -5.23 -6.64
C ILE A 471 -9.43 -4.26 -5.44
N ARG A 472 -10.49 -4.42 -4.65
CA ARG A 472 -10.81 -3.52 -3.52
C ARG A 472 -11.10 -4.29 -2.23
N LEU A 473 -10.44 -3.91 -1.15
CA LEU A 473 -10.53 -4.52 0.18
C LEU A 473 -10.99 -3.48 1.23
N GLN A 474 -12.03 -3.82 1.99
CA GLN A 474 -12.63 -3.06 3.11
C GLN A 474 -12.61 -3.94 4.37
N ASP A 475 -12.09 -3.40 5.49
CA ASP A 475 -11.75 -4.14 6.74
C ASP A 475 -11.29 -5.59 6.52
N ALA A 476 -10.32 -5.76 5.62
CA ALA A 476 -9.73 -7.04 5.27
C ALA A 476 -8.33 -7.18 5.87
N ARG A 477 -8.01 -8.34 6.43
CA ARG A 477 -6.82 -8.57 7.26
C ARG A 477 -5.96 -9.71 6.74
N ASN A 478 -4.64 -9.57 6.87
CA ASN A 478 -3.65 -10.58 6.48
C ASN A 478 -3.80 -11.07 5.02
N SER A 479 -4.36 -10.23 4.15
CA SER A 479 -4.73 -10.58 2.78
C SER A 479 -3.52 -10.58 1.84
N THR A 480 -3.51 -11.48 0.86
CA THR A 480 -2.45 -11.57 -0.16
C THR A 480 -3.01 -11.31 -1.56
N ILE A 481 -2.46 -10.33 -2.27
CA ILE A 481 -2.83 -9.97 -3.65
C ILE A 481 -1.58 -10.09 -4.51
N THR A 482 -1.49 -11.12 -5.36
CA THR A 482 -0.25 -11.42 -6.11
C THR A 482 -0.44 -11.86 -7.55
N GLY A 483 0.48 -11.48 -8.45
CA GLY A 483 0.50 -11.95 -9.85
C GLY A 483 -0.64 -11.45 -10.75
N ASN A 484 -1.66 -10.79 -10.20
CA ASN A 484 -2.84 -10.33 -10.95
C ASN A 484 -2.45 -9.31 -12.04
N THR A 485 -3.10 -9.39 -13.20
CA THR A 485 -2.94 -8.45 -14.32
C THR A 485 -4.22 -7.63 -14.49
N ILE A 486 -4.14 -6.32 -14.30
CA ILE A 486 -5.28 -5.39 -14.31
C ILE A 486 -5.08 -4.35 -15.40
N THR A 487 -5.95 -4.34 -16.41
CA THR A 487 -5.89 -3.41 -17.54
C THR A 487 -7.15 -2.55 -17.62
N TYR A 488 -6.97 -1.29 -17.99
CA TYR A 488 -8.06 -0.34 -18.15
C TYR A 488 -8.40 -0.11 -19.63
N SER A 489 -9.64 -0.41 -20.00
CA SER A 489 -10.22 -0.03 -21.27
C SER A 489 -10.48 1.49 -21.27
N GLN A 490 -10.28 2.16 -22.42
CA GLN A 490 -10.04 3.62 -22.50
C GLN A 490 -11.15 4.49 -21.88
N VAL A 491 -11.04 4.83 -20.58
CA VAL A 491 -12.04 5.67 -19.89
C VAL A 491 -11.97 7.12 -20.38
N SER A 492 -12.92 7.51 -21.22
CA SER A 492 -13.03 8.85 -21.80
C SER A 492 -13.50 9.88 -20.77
N LYS A 493 -12.57 10.38 -19.95
CA LYS A 493 -12.79 11.24 -18.76
C LYS A 493 -13.58 10.53 -17.65
N PRO A 494 -12.91 9.94 -16.64
CA PRO A 494 -13.61 9.43 -15.47
C PRO A 494 -14.40 10.56 -14.77
N LYS A 495 -15.70 10.34 -14.52
CA LYS A 495 -16.45 11.11 -13.51
C LYS A 495 -16.07 10.66 -12.09
N ASN A 496 -15.74 9.38 -11.93
CA ASN A 496 -15.54 8.70 -10.64
C ASN A 496 -14.06 8.31 -10.44
N THR A 497 -13.66 8.05 -9.20
CA THR A 497 -12.25 7.84 -8.82
C THR A 497 -11.88 6.36 -8.65
N PHE A 498 -11.50 5.71 -9.75
CA PHE A 498 -11.17 4.28 -9.76
C PHE A 498 -9.69 3.96 -9.44
N TYR A 499 -9.45 2.73 -8.95
CA TYR A 499 -8.13 2.28 -8.49
C TYR A 499 -7.85 0.84 -8.92
N GLY A 500 -6.60 0.55 -9.29
CA GLY A 500 -6.19 -0.81 -9.67
C GLY A 500 -6.21 -1.79 -8.50
N ILE A 501 -5.53 -1.46 -7.40
CA ILE A 501 -5.61 -2.18 -6.12
C ILE A 501 -5.83 -1.17 -5.00
N GLN A 502 -6.82 -1.41 -4.13
CA GLN A 502 -7.18 -0.51 -3.03
C GLN A 502 -7.40 -1.27 -1.71
N LEU A 503 -6.74 -0.83 -0.64
CA LEU A 503 -6.99 -1.27 0.74
C LEU A 503 -7.47 -0.08 1.56
N ARG A 504 -8.64 -0.23 2.20
CA ARG A 504 -9.35 0.87 2.88
C ARG A 504 -10.07 0.40 4.14
N GLU A 505 -10.72 1.33 4.85
CA GLU A 505 -11.47 1.07 6.10
C GLU A 505 -10.73 0.15 7.09
N SER A 506 -9.55 0.57 7.55
CA SER A 506 -8.73 -0.15 8.53
C SER A 506 -8.30 -1.58 8.12
N SER A 507 -8.26 -1.90 6.82
CA SER A 507 -7.67 -3.15 6.31
C SER A 507 -6.19 -3.28 6.75
N THR A 508 -5.75 -4.43 7.25
CA THR A 508 -4.41 -4.57 7.88
C THR A 508 -3.56 -5.72 7.36
N ASN A 509 -2.24 -5.56 7.51
CA ASN A 509 -1.21 -6.57 7.18
C ASN A 509 -1.21 -7.02 5.70
N GLY A 510 -1.78 -6.23 4.79
CA GLY A 510 -1.93 -6.60 3.39
C GLY A 510 -0.59 -6.80 2.65
N ILE A 511 -0.51 -7.86 1.85
CA ILE A 511 0.61 -8.20 0.98
C ILE A 511 0.16 -7.92 -0.46
N ILE A 512 0.85 -7.03 -1.17
CA ILE A 512 0.49 -6.62 -2.54
C ILE A 512 1.73 -6.75 -3.41
N ASP A 513 1.97 -7.94 -3.97
CA ASP A 513 3.26 -8.27 -4.57
C ASP A 513 3.15 -8.77 -6.03
N ASN A 514 4.08 -8.37 -6.91
CA ASN A 514 4.20 -8.83 -8.31
C ASN A 514 2.98 -8.59 -9.25
N ASN A 515 2.02 -7.73 -8.89
CA ASN A 515 0.85 -7.43 -9.75
C ASN A 515 1.23 -6.48 -10.91
N THR A 516 0.57 -6.61 -12.05
CA THR A 516 0.72 -5.72 -13.22
C THR A 516 -0.53 -4.86 -13.41
N ILE A 517 -0.40 -3.53 -13.40
CA ILE A 517 -1.52 -2.58 -13.48
C ILE A 517 -1.28 -1.57 -14.60
N ASN A 518 -2.20 -1.47 -15.56
CA ASN A 518 -2.01 -0.73 -16.81
C ASN A 518 -3.15 0.27 -17.10
N LYS A 519 -2.81 1.56 -17.21
CA LYS A 519 -3.72 2.72 -17.43
C LYS A 519 -4.79 3.02 -16.35
N PRO A 520 -4.62 2.71 -15.04
CA PRO A 520 -5.62 3.07 -14.04
C PRO A 520 -5.67 4.60 -13.83
N LEU A 521 -6.68 5.12 -13.11
CA LEU A 521 -6.59 6.49 -12.61
C LEU A 521 -5.47 6.61 -11.55
N SER A 522 -5.46 5.73 -10.54
CA SER A 522 -4.29 5.49 -9.68
C SER A 522 -4.03 3.99 -9.49
N GLY A 523 -2.76 3.59 -9.38
CA GLY A 523 -2.36 2.18 -9.35
C GLY A 523 -2.73 1.45 -8.06
N ILE A 524 -1.92 1.64 -7.01
CA ILE A 524 -2.10 1.03 -5.69
C ILE A 524 -2.40 2.14 -4.67
N HIS A 525 -3.49 2.02 -3.91
CA HIS A 525 -3.92 3.02 -2.91
C HIS A 525 -4.21 2.37 -1.55
N ILE A 526 -3.50 2.80 -0.50
CA ILE A 526 -3.71 2.36 0.89
C ILE A 526 -4.15 3.59 1.70
N PHE A 527 -5.35 3.56 2.27
CA PHE A 527 -5.91 4.71 3.00
C PHE A 527 -6.85 4.33 4.15
N GLU A 528 -7.46 5.33 4.80
CA GLU A 528 -8.40 5.14 5.92
C GLU A 528 -7.84 4.25 7.05
N LYS A 529 -6.67 4.63 7.59
CA LYS A 529 -5.95 3.91 8.67
C LYS A 529 -5.41 2.52 8.30
N SER A 530 -5.57 2.07 7.05
CA SER A 530 -5.12 0.75 6.60
C SER A 530 -3.59 0.56 6.67
N SER A 531 -3.14 -0.70 6.65
CA SER A 531 -1.72 -1.07 6.65
C SER A 531 -1.34 -2.13 5.61
N ALA A 532 -0.24 -1.88 4.90
CA ALA A 532 0.39 -2.85 4.00
C ALA A 532 1.73 -3.36 4.57
N LYS A 533 1.87 -4.69 4.67
CA LYS A 533 3.11 -5.36 5.08
C LYS A 533 4.15 -5.32 3.95
N SER A 534 3.72 -5.54 2.71
CA SER A 534 4.55 -5.36 1.51
C SER A 534 3.74 -4.73 0.37
N ILE A 535 4.40 -3.85 -0.37
CA ILE A 535 4.00 -3.45 -1.72
C ILE A 535 5.25 -3.63 -2.60
N SER A 536 5.45 -4.78 -3.23
CA SER A 536 6.72 -5.08 -3.89
C SER A 536 6.65 -5.80 -5.24
N GLY A 537 7.63 -5.55 -6.11
CA GLY A 537 7.70 -6.16 -7.44
C GLY A 537 6.60 -5.74 -8.44
N ASN A 538 5.58 -4.98 -8.02
CA ASN A 538 4.46 -4.60 -8.88
C ASN A 538 4.91 -3.71 -10.05
N THR A 539 4.28 -3.87 -11.21
CA THR A 539 4.52 -3.05 -12.40
C THR A 539 3.31 -2.17 -12.68
N VAL A 540 3.45 -0.84 -12.52
CA VAL A 540 2.36 0.13 -12.75
C VAL A 540 2.71 1.05 -13.92
N THR A 541 1.94 0.94 -15.01
CA THR A 541 2.21 1.63 -16.28
C THR A 541 1.10 2.61 -16.66
N THR A 542 1.51 3.83 -17.00
CA THR A 542 0.64 4.95 -17.42
C THR A 542 -0.56 5.27 -16.50
N PRO A 543 -0.42 5.28 -15.16
CA PRO A 543 -1.51 5.73 -14.30
C PRO A 543 -1.74 7.24 -14.47
N THR A 544 -3.00 7.66 -14.60
CA THR A 544 -3.35 9.07 -14.88
C THR A 544 -2.90 10.02 -13.76
N ASN A 545 -3.00 9.59 -12.50
CA ASN A 545 -2.57 10.35 -11.32
C ASN A 545 -1.31 9.75 -10.69
N ASN A 546 -1.47 8.80 -9.75
CA ASN A 546 -0.39 8.30 -8.89
C ASN A 546 -0.20 6.79 -9.06
N ALA A 547 1.04 6.29 -9.08
CA ALA A 547 1.27 4.86 -9.27
C ALA A 547 1.14 4.04 -7.97
N ILE A 548 1.74 4.51 -6.88
CA ILE A 548 1.59 3.95 -5.53
C ILE A 548 1.32 5.11 -4.57
N MET A 549 0.30 4.96 -3.71
CA MET A 549 -0.26 6.04 -2.92
C MET A 549 -0.61 5.58 -1.51
N ILE A 550 -0.03 6.22 -0.48
CA ILE A 550 -0.33 5.96 0.93
C ILE A 550 -0.85 7.24 1.57
N GLU A 551 -2.06 7.20 2.13
CA GLU A 551 -2.80 8.34 2.68
C GLU A 551 -3.35 8.02 4.07
N ASN A 552 -2.96 8.74 5.13
CA ASN A 552 -3.49 8.52 6.48
C ASN A 552 -3.46 7.02 6.89
N ALA A 553 -2.38 6.35 6.51
CA ALA A 553 -2.20 4.90 6.47
C ALA A 553 -0.72 4.54 6.62
N SER A 554 -0.40 3.24 6.64
CA SER A 554 0.98 2.77 6.84
C SER A 554 1.43 1.71 5.84
N ALA A 555 2.75 1.66 5.60
CA ALA A 555 3.37 0.55 4.88
C ALA A 555 4.75 0.22 5.44
N THR A 556 5.02 -1.05 5.76
CA THR A 556 6.36 -1.44 6.25
C THR A 556 7.41 -1.30 5.14
N ASN A 557 7.09 -1.77 3.92
CA ASN A 557 8.03 -1.75 2.80
C ASN A 557 7.34 -1.56 1.44
N ILE A 558 7.84 -0.60 0.67
CA ILE A 558 7.51 -0.38 -0.75
C ILE A 558 8.79 -0.63 -1.55
N SER A 559 8.93 -1.78 -2.21
CA SER A 559 10.21 -2.16 -2.83
C SER A 559 10.18 -2.85 -4.19
N SER A 560 11.22 -2.64 -5.00
CA SER A 560 11.40 -3.32 -6.30
C SER A 560 10.26 -3.09 -7.32
N ASN A 561 9.32 -2.17 -7.05
CA ASN A 561 8.23 -1.87 -7.98
C ASN A 561 8.76 -1.13 -9.21
N THR A 562 8.18 -1.41 -10.38
CA THR A 562 8.47 -0.71 -11.63
C THR A 562 7.33 0.24 -11.97
N VAL A 563 7.64 1.53 -12.10
CA VAL A 563 6.67 2.59 -12.37
C VAL A 563 7.05 3.36 -13.64
N ASN A 564 6.13 3.38 -14.60
CA ASN A 564 6.37 3.91 -15.95
C ASN A 564 5.32 4.95 -16.33
N LYS A 565 5.74 6.20 -16.57
CA LYS A 565 4.88 7.31 -17.03
C LYS A 565 3.63 7.59 -16.16
N PRO A 566 3.74 7.72 -14.82
CA PRO A 566 2.64 8.29 -14.04
C PRO A 566 2.37 9.74 -14.50
N GLY A 567 1.13 10.20 -14.41
CA GLY A 567 0.80 11.60 -14.73
C GLY A 567 1.37 12.58 -13.70
N ILE A 568 1.20 12.26 -12.41
CA ILE A 568 1.56 13.10 -11.26
C ILE A 568 2.74 12.48 -10.49
N ASN A 569 2.52 11.51 -9.59
CA ASN A 569 3.59 10.94 -8.75
C ASN A 569 3.86 9.47 -9.06
N GLY A 570 5.12 9.04 -8.91
CA GLY A 570 5.45 7.61 -8.86
C GLY A 570 4.99 7.01 -7.53
N ILE A 571 5.67 7.36 -6.44
CA ILE A 571 5.25 7.05 -5.06
C ILE A 571 4.83 8.36 -4.38
N PHE A 572 3.63 8.40 -3.79
CA PHE A 572 3.12 9.53 -3.01
C PHE A 572 2.73 9.09 -1.61
N ILE A 573 3.37 9.68 -0.59
CA ILE A 573 3.11 9.42 0.83
C ILE A 573 2.59 10.73 1.44
N TYR A 574 1.31 10.78 1.81
CA TYR A 574 0.68 12.01 2.27
C TYR A 574 -0.30 11.86 3.45
N ASN A 575 -0.75 13.01 3.97
CA ASN A 575 -1.77 13.11 5.01
C ASN A 575 -1.47 12.24 6.26
N ASN A 576 -0.36 12.55 6.97
CA ASN A 576 0.08 11.85 8.19
C ASN A 576 0.47 10.36 8.01
N ALA A 577 0.66 9.87 6.79
CA ALA A 577 1.09 8.50 6.55
C ALA A 577 2.49 8.17 7.12
N ASN A 578 2.73 6.88 7.37
CA ASN A 578 4.01 6.39 7.91
C ASN A 578 4.56 5.20 7.10
N VAL A 579 5.77 5.32 6.56
CA VAL A 579 6.41 4.25 5.77
C VAL A 579 7.84 3.98 6.25
N ASP A 580 8.15 2.74 6.62
CA ASP A 580 9.50 2.45 7.11
C ASP A 580 10.54 2.41 5.98
N LEU A 581 10.23 1.74 4.86
CA LEU A 581 11.17 1.53 3.78
C LEU A 581 10.57 1.78 2.39
N ILE A 582 11.25 2.61 1.61
CA ILE A 582 11.03 2.77 0.16
C ILE A 582 12.36 2.42 -0.52
N THR A 583 12.48 1.21 -1.08
CA THR A 583 13.79 0.71 -1.53
C THR A 583 13.81 0.00 -2.89
N ASP A 584 14.89 0.16 -3.65
CA ASP A 584 15.16 -0.61 -4.88
C ASP A 584 14.10 -0.44 -6.01
N ASN A 585 13.13 0.49 -5.88
CA ASN A 585 12.10 0.74 -6.90
C ASN A 585 12.69 1.43 -8.15
N ASN A 586 12.12 1.16 -9.33
CA ASN A 586 12.50 1.77 -10.61
C ASN A 586 11.37 2.68 -11.11
N ILE A 587 11.56 4.00 -11.09
CA ILE A 587 10.52 5.00 -11.39
C ILE A 587 10.96 5.91 -12.53
N SER A 588 10.12 6.04 -13.55
CA SER A 588 10.38 6.86 -14.74
C SER A 588 9.24 7.81 -15.08
N ALA A 589 9.62 9.06 -15.40
CA ALA A 589 8.71 10.19 -15.65
C ALA A 589 7.80 10.55 -14.44
N GLY A 590 6.65 11.18 -14.69
CA GLY A 590 5.84 11.86 -13.66
C GLY A 590 6.18 13.33 -13.46
N ASN A 591 5.33 14.05 -12.74
CA ASN A 591 5.66 15.37 -12.18
C ASN A 591 6.77 15.22 -11.12
N VAL A 592 6.66 14.21 -10.26
CA VAL A 592 7.65 13.84 -9.23
C VAL A 592 7.83 12.31 -9.20
N ASN A 593 9.05 11.78 -9.00
CA ASN A 593 9.23 10.32 -8.89
C ASN A 593 8.81 9.80 -7.48
N ILE A 594 9.32 10.40 -6.40
CA ILE A 594 8.89 10.12 -5.01
C ILE A 594 8.53 11.45 -4.32
N ASN A 595 7.30 11.56 -3.83
CA ASN A 595 6.80 12.75 -3.13
C ASN A 595 6.33 12.41 -1.70
N ILE A 596 6.80 13.18 -0.71
CA ILE A 596 6.44 13.02 0.71
C ILE A 596 5.88 14.34 1.25
N ASP A 597 4.63 14.33 1.71
CA ASP A 597 3.85 15.49 2.15
C ASP A 597 3.28 15.22 3.55
N GLY A 598 3.54 16.06 4.56
CA GLY A 598 2.92 15.91 5.90
C GLY A 598 3.20 14.60 6.65
N SER A 599 4.11 13.76 6.16
CA SER A 599 4.22 12.34 6.51
C SER A 599 5.60 11.94 7.02
N THR A 600 5.75 10.72 7.54
CA THR A 600 7.03 10.20 8.05
C THR A 600 7.55 9.04 7.20
N VAL A 601 8.84 9.06 6.87
CA VAL A 601 9.52 7.92 6.21
C VAL A 601 10.85 7.58 6.89
N THR A 602 11.04 6.34 7.33
CA THR A 602 12.30 5.93 7.99
C THR A 602 13.47 5.87 6.98
N LYS A 603 13.28 5.28 5.80
CA LYS A 603 14.37 5.14 4.80
C LYS A 603 13.89 5.14 3.34
N ILE A 604 14.51 5.98 2.52
CA ILE A 604 14.40 5.99 1.05
C ILE A 604 15.77 5.62 0.47
N SER A 605 15.92 4.44 -0.13
CA SER A 605 17.24 3.96 -0.57
C SER A 605 17.31 3.16 -1.86
N LYS A 606 18.45 3.21 -2.56
CA LYS A 606 18.73 2.42 -3.78
C LYS A 606 17.74 2.56 -4.95
N ASN A 607 16.69 3.38 -4.84
CA ASN A 607 15.71 3.56 -5.90
C ASN A 607 16.39 4.18 -7.13
N THR A 608 16.00 3.74 -8.32
CA THR A 608 16.40 4.31 -9.61
C THR A 608 15.29 5.23 -10.10
N LEU A 609 15.57 6.53 -10.15
CA LEU A 609 14.60 7.58 -10.41
C LEU A 609 15.01 8.36 -11.67
N SER A 610 14.10 8.51 -12.63
CA SER A 610 14.43 9.11 -13.92
C SER A 610 13.34 10.06 -14.45
N SER A 611 13.78 11.09 -15.18
CA SER A 611 12.97 11.90 -16.10
C SER A 611 11.73 12.60 -15.50
N ALA A 612 11.67 12.80 -14.18
CA ALA A 612 10.60 13.58 -13.56
C ALA A 612 10.58 15.01 -14.11
N LYS A 613 9.40 15.50 -14.51
CA LYS A 613 9.19 16.86 -15.04
C LYS A 613 9.64 17.94 -14.04
N THR A 614 9.62 17.65 -12.73
CA THR A 614 10.12 18.56 -11.69
C THR A 614 11.19 17.92 -10.80
N ASN A 615 10.80 17.21 -9.74
CA ASN A 615 11.72 16.74 -8.70
C ASN A 615 11.78 15.21 -8.72
N SER A 616 12.94 14.60 -8.53
CA SER A 616 12.99 13.13 -8.39
C SER A 616 12.64 12.68 -6.98
N VAL A 617 13.15 13.36 -5.94
CA VAL A 617 12.60 13.25 -4.58
C VAL A 617 12.18 14.63 -4.10
N PHE A 618 10.94 14.77 -3.65
CA PHE A 618 10.41 15.97 -3.03
C PHE A 618 9.91 15.67 -1.62
N LEU A 619 10.39 16.45 -0.65
CA LEU A 619 10.03 16.38 0.77
C LEU A 619 9.44 17.72 1.18
N HIS A 620 8.14 17.78 1.51
CA HIS A 620 7.50 19.05 1.88
C HIS A 620 6.51 18.98 3.05
N ASN A 621 5.91 20.14 3.39
CA ASN A 621 4.83 20.29 4.36
C ASN A 621 5.11 19.63 5.73
N LYS A 622 6.24 19.95 6.36
CA LYS A 622 6.67 19.42 7.68
C LYS A 622 6.98 17.92 7.74
N CYS A 623 7.00 17.19 6.60
CA CYS A 623 7.37 15.78 6.57
C CYS A 623 8.78 15.51 7.14
N THR A 624 9.02 14.28 7.57
CA THR A 624 10.28 13.84 8.19
C THR A 624 10.83 12.58 7.54
N VAL A 625 12.08 12.65 7.07
CA VAL A 625 12.81 11.50 6.49
C VAL A 625 14.10 11.20 7.25
N ASN A 626 14.24 9.99 7.82
CA ASN A 626 15.43 9.67 8.61
C ASN A 626 16.67 9.37 7.73
N LYS A 627 16.54 8.61 6.65
CA LYS A 627 17.66 8.22 5.77
C LYS A 627 17.27 8.30 4.29
N LEU A 628 17.83 9.24 3.54
CA LEU A 628 17.73 9.29 2.06
C LEU A 628 19.10 8.93 1.48
N SER A 629 19.29 7.68 1.04
CA SER A 629 20.63 7.17 0.74
C SER A 629 20.79 6.17 -0.40
N SER A 630 21.88 6.30 -1.16
CA SER A 630 22.28 5.39 -2.24
C SER A 630 21.31 5.30 -3.42
N ASN A 631 20.40 6.27 -3.59
CA ASN A 631 19.49 6.32 -4.75
C ASN A 631 20.24 6.82 -6.00
N THR A 632 19.82 6.37 -7.18
CA THR A 632 20.33 6.79 -8.48
C THR A 632 19.29 7.68 -9.15
N ILE A 633 19.65 8.93 -9.46
CA ILE A 633 18.72 9.97 -9.89
C ILE A 633 19.21 10.59 -11.21
N ASN A 634 18.40 10.51 -12.27
CA ASN A 634 18.77 10.90 -13.62
C ASN A 634 17.79 11.91 -14.23
N ALA A 635 18.30 13.01 -14.77
CA ALA A 635 17.58 13.96 -15.63
C ALA A 635 16.29 14.59 -15.03
N SER A 636 16.30 14.95 -13.74
CA SER A 636 15.18 15.66 -13.10
C SER A 636 15.00 17.09 -13.65
N GLY A 637 13.80 17.45 -14.09
CA GLY A 637 13.47 18.72 -14.75
C GLY A 637 13.59 19.99 -13.88
N LYS A 638 13.78 19.85 -12.56
CA LYS A 638 14.18 20.91 -11.62
C LYS A 638 15.27 20.41 -10.66
N HIS A 639 14.94 19.48 -9.76
CA HIS A 639 15.83 19.09 -8.66
C HIS A 639 15.97 17.57 -8.51
N GLY A 640 17.18 17.09 -8.20
CA GLY A 640 17.38 15.68 -7.85
C GLY A 640 16.68 15.34 -6.53
N VAL A 641 17.05 16.08 -5.47
CA VAL A 641 16.37 16.06 -4.17
C VAL A 641 16.02 17.50 -3.77
N PHE A 642 14.74 17.75 -3.45
CA PHE A 642 14.25 19.04 -2.95
C PHE A 642 13.58 18.86 -1.58
N ILE A 643 13.88 19.77 -0.66
CA ILE A 643 13.37 19.77 0.72
C ILE A 643 12.84 21.18 1.03
N ASP A 644 11.54 21.32 1.26
CA ASP A 644 10.84 22.60 1.49
C ASP A 644 9.97 22.49 2.77
N CYS A 645 10.18 23.35 3.77
CA CYS A 645 9.50 23.26 5.07
C CYS A 645 9.61 21.86 5.76
N ALA A 646 10.62 21.04 5.45
CA ALA A 646 10.70 19.63 5.85
C ALA A 646 12.02 19.24 6.54
N THR A 647 12.06 18.06 7.18
CA THR A 647 13.22 17.57 7.95
C THR A 647 13.82 16.31 7.33
N ALA A 648 15.15 16.28 7.14
CA ALA A 648 15.86 15.07 6.75
C ALA A 648 17.11 14.83 7.62
N LYS A 649 17.18 13.71 8.36
CA LYS A 649 18.32 13.45 9.26
C LYS A 649 19.61 13.16 8.47
N THR A 650 19.54 12.42 7.36
CA THR A 650 20.69 12.21 6.46
C THR A 650 20.32 12.14 4.97
N ILE A 651 21.15 12.78 4.12
CA ILE A 651 21.14 12.65 2.65
C ILE A 651 22.53 12.14 2.23
N LYS A 652 22.68 10.84 1.93
CA LYS A 652 24.01 10.21 1.82
C LYS A 652 24.21 9.30 0.60
N ALA A 653 25.39 9.38 -0.02
CA ALA A 653 25.83 8.45 -1.06
C ALA A 653 24.92 8.31 -2.30
N ASN A 654 24.00 9.25 -2.53
CA ASN A 654 23.14 9.25 -3.71
C ASN A 654 23.93 9.69 -4.96
N THR A 655 23.62 9.11 -6.12
CA THR A 655 24.17 9.50 -7.42
C THR A 655 23.13 10.33 -8.15
N ILE A 656 23.46 11.56 -8.55
CA ILE A 656 22.53 12.52 -9.13
C ILE A 656 23.14 13.12 -10.42
N GLN A 657 22.58 12.78 -11.57
CA GLN A 657 23.07 13.16 -12.89
C GLN A 657 22.11 14.08 -13.64
N ALA A 658 22.65 15.20 -14.14
CA ALA A 658 21.98 16.18 -14.99
C ALA A 658 20.62 16.74 -14.49
N PRO A 659 20.41 17.06 -13.20
CA PRO A 659 19.21 17.78 -12.78
C PRO A 659 19.26 19.23 -13.30
N ALA A 660 18.15 19.71 -13.87
CA ALA A 660 18.13 20.98 -14.62
C ALA A 660 18.43 22.23 -13.79
N ILE A 661 18.27 22.17 -12.46
CA ILE A 661 18.60 23.28 -11.55
C ILE A 661 19.57 22.83 -10.45
N THR A 662 19.22 21.85 -9.61
CA THR A 662 20.02 21.53 -8.41
C THR A 662 20.12 20.02 -8.13
N GLY A 663 21.29 19.55 -7.69
CA GLY A 663 21.46 18.20 -7.15
C GLY A 663 20.68 17.97 -5.85
N VAL A 664 21.08 18.63 -4.77
CA VAL A 664 20.35 18.64 -3.48
C VAL A 664 20.03 20.08 -3.08
N HIS A 665 18.75 20.41 -2.93
CA HIS A 665 18.27 21.75 -2.57
C HIS A 665 17.51 21.74 -1.23
N VAL A 666 18.08 22.38 -0.21
CA VAL A 666 17.46 22.57 1.10
C VAL A 666 16.91 24.00 1.19
N TYR A 667 15.60 24.16 1.17
CA TYR A 667 14.91 25.45 1.10
C TYR A 667 14.05 25.73 2.34
N ASN A 668 13.65 27.00 2.54
CA ASN A 668 12.55 27.45 3.41
C ASN A 668 12.36 26.67 4.72
N ASN A 669 13.04 27.10 5.79
CA ASN A 669 12.97 26.53 7.14
C ASN A 669 13.38 25.04 7.30
N SER A 670 13.63 24.31 6.22
CA SER A 670 14.00 22.89 6.24
C SER A 670 15.26 22.61 7.04
N LYS A 671 15.33 21.40 7.61
CA LYS A 671 16.38 20.97 8.54
C LYS A 671 17.05 19.69 8.05
N VAL A 672 18.29 19.82 7.55
CA VAL A 672 19.13 18.69 7.15
C VAL A 672 20.38 18.59 8.05
N SER A 673 20.52 17.46 8.75
CA SER A 673 21.62 17.27 9.70
C SER A 673 22.93 16.87 9.03
N THR A 674 22.91 16.11 7.94
CA THR A 674 24.12 15.80 7.15
C THR A 674 23.80 15.50 5.69
N ILE A 675 24.50 16.19 4.76
CA ILE A 675 24.55 15.88 3.32
C ILE A 675 25.96 15.37 3.02
N ALA A 676 26.15 14.07 2.76
CA ALA A 676 27.49 13.51 2.64
C ALA A 676 27.70 12.43 1.58
N ASN A 677 28.90 12.40 0.99
CA ASN A 677 29.36 11.39 0.03
C ASN A 677 28.49 11.26 -1.25
N ASN A 678 27.58 12.21 -1.52
CA ASN A 678 26.74 12.17 -2.73
C ASN A 678 27.60 12.52 -3.96
N GLN A 679 27.30 11.88 -5.09
CA GLN A 679 27.93 12.14 -6.39
C GLN A 679 26.97 12.96 -7.26
N ILE A 680 27.35 14.17 -7.65
CA ILE A 680 26.46 15.11 -8.35
C ILE A 680 27.14 15.61 -9.62
N THR A 681 26.62 15.24 -10.80
CA THR A 681 27.27 15.46 -12.09
C THR A 681 26.41 16.29 -13.03
N SER A 682 27.00 17.35 -13.60
CA SER A 682 26.39 18.27 -14.56
C SER A 682 25.07 18.96 -14.12
N PRO A 683 24.88 19.40 -12.85
CA PRO A 683 23.66 20.11 -12.46
C PRO A 683 23.56 21.49 -13.13
N GLY A 684 22.37 21.85 -13.61
CA GLY A 684 22.13 23.03 -14.46
C GLY A 684 22.30 24.39 -13.77
N LYS A 685 22.30 24.45 -12.43
CA LYS A 685 22.82 25.59 -11.64
C LYS A 685 23.73 25.13 -10.51
N TYR A 686 23.21 24.37 -9.54
CA TYR A 686 23.90 24.13 -8.26
C TYR A 686 24.13 22.65 -7.95
N GLY A 687 25.28 22.29 -7.37
CA GLY A 687 25.49 20.95 -6.83
C GLY A 687 24.67 20.73 -5.56
N ILE A 688 25.01 21.47 -4.50
CA ILE A 688 24.27 21.51 -3.24
C ILE A 688 23.89 22.97 -2.94
N CYS A 689 22.62 23.20 -2.61
CA CYS A 689 22.06 24.52 -2.32
C CYS A 689 21.39 24.53 -0.93
N ALA A 690 21.62 25.60 -0.15
CA ALA A 690 20.90 25.84 1.10
C ALA A 690 20.45 27.31 1.22
N GLU A 691 19.15 27.56 1.06
CA GLU A 691 18.51 28.88 1.18
C GLU A 691 17.43 28.87 2.28
N LYS A 692 17.38 29.93 3.11
CA LYS A 692 16.41 30.11 4.21
C LYS A 692 16.34 28.92 5.18
N SER A 693 17.36 28.06 5.24
CA SER A 693 17.27 26.70 5.80
C SER A 693 18.47 26.32 6.67
N THR A 694 18.47 25.10 7.23
CA THR A 694 19.59 24.56 7.99
C THR A 694 20.17 23.33 7.29
N ALA A 695 21.41 23.41 6.82
CA ALA A 695 22.18 22.28 6.32
C ALA A 695 23.44 22.16 7.20
N ARG A 696 23.36 21.42 8.31
CA ARG A 696 24.34 21.50 9.43
C ARG A 696 25.76 21.09 9.00
N THR A 697 25.88 19.96 8.29
CA THR A 697 27.14 19.39 7.79
C THR A 697 27.01 19.01 6.32
N ILE A 698 27.96 19.45 5.49
CA ILE A 698 28.06 19.09 4.07
C ILE A 698 29.46 18.52 3.82
N SER A 699 29.61 17.20 3.69
CA SER A 699 30.93 16.55 3.78
C SER A 699 31.20 15.44 2.75
N GLY A 700 32.39 15.42 2.15
CA GLY A 700 32.83 14.31 1.27
C GLY A 700 32.07 14.16 -0.05
N ASN A 701 31.18 15.09 -0.42
CA ASN A 701 30.42 15.01 -1.67
C ASN A 701 31.33 15.26 -2.88
N SER A 702 31.08 14.55 -3.98
CA SER A 702 31.78 14.73 -5.26
C SER A 702 30.87 15.47 -6.23
N ILE A 703 31.27 16.64 -6.70
CA ILE A 703 30.46 17.53 -7.53
C ILE A 703 31.23 17.87 -8.81
N SER A 704 30.70 17.49 -9.97
CA SER A 704 31.36 17.68 -11.27
C SER A 704 30.53 18.53 -12.23
N LYS A 705 31.21 19.40 -12.98
CA LYS A 705 30.63 20.24 -14.05
C LYS A 705 29.39 21.09 -13.67
N PRO A 706 29.24 21.64 -12.44
CA PRO A 706 28.07 22.46 -12.11
C PRO A 706 28.01 23.72 -13.00
N ALA A 707 26.86 23.98 -13.60
CA ALA A 707 26.70 25.05 -14.57
C ALA A 707 26.58 26.46 -13.97
N ASN A 708 26.51 26.56 -12.64
CA ASN A 708 26.88 27.76 -11.87
C ASN A 708 27.86 27.39 -10.73
N THR A 709 27.37 26.99 -9.55
CA THR A 709 28.16 26.86 -8.32
C THR A 709 28.13 25.43 -7.75
N GLY A 710 29.26 24.94 -7.26
CA GLY A 710 29.33 23.61 -6.61
C GLY A 710 28.51 23.49 -5.32
N ILE A 711 28.85 24.28 -4.30
CA ILE A 711 28.10 24.37 -3.03
C ILE A 711 27.73 25.83 -2.78
N PHE A 712 26.45 26.15 -2.67
CA PHE A 712 25.96 27.51 -2.45
C PHE A 712 25.11 27.60 -1.18
N ILE A 713 25.57 28.38 -0.19
CA ILE A 713 24.85 28.65 1.05
C ILE A 713 24.48 30.14 1.07
N PHE A 714 23.18 30.46 1.05
CA PHE A 714 22.75 31.86 1.02
C PHE A 714 21.47 32.18 1.80
N THR A 715 21.16 33.47 1.92
CA THR A 715 19.93 34.06 2.52
C THR A 715 19.42 33.38 3.79
N LYS A 716 19.77 33.93 4.96
CA LYS A 716 19.35 33.48 6.30
C LYS A 716 19.80 32.05 6.72
N SER A 717 20.39 31.25 5.82
CA SER A 717 20.77 29.85 6.09
C SER A 717 21.81 29.62 7.20
N LYS A 718 21.75 28.42 7.80
CA LYS A 718 22.61 27.94 8.89
C LYS A 718 23.38 26.68 8.48
N THR A 719 24.71 26.79 8.37
CA THR A 719 25.63 25.66 8.08
C THR A 719 26.86 25.75 8.99
N GLY A 720 27.19 24.65 9.66
CA GLY A 720 28.32 24.57 10.60
C GLY A 720 29.62 24.14 9.94
N THR A 721 29.57 23.11 9.09
CA THR A 721 30.75 22.53 8.43
C THR A 721 30.50 22.23 6.96
N ILE A 722 31.43 22.65 6.10
CA ILE A 722 31.58 22.20 4.72
C ILE A 722 32.97 21.59 4.59
N SER A 723 33.11 20.26 4.53
CA SER A 723 34.44 19.63 4.57
C SER A 723 34.68 18.52 3.56
N ASP A 724 35.92 18.43 3.09
CA ASP A 724 36.44 17.27 2.35
C ASP A 724 35.68 16.96 1.04
N ASN A 725 34.83 17.89 0.58
CA ASN A 725 34.09 17.77 -0.68
C ASN A 725 35.06 17.99 -1.87
N THR A 726 34.84 17.27 -2.95
CA THR A 726 35.58 17.45 -4.22
C THR A 726 34.68 18.16 -5.23
N ILE A 727 35.13 19.31 -5.75
CA ILE A 727 34.37 20.12 -6.72
C ILE A 727 35.23 20.35 -7.95
N THR A 728 34.71 19.99 -9.14
CA THR A 728 35.48 20.03 -10.39
C THR A 728 34.74 20.74 -11.53
N SER A 729 35.47 21.55 -12.29
CA SER A 729 35.05 22.11 -13.59
C SER A 729 33.76 22.96 -13.56
N GLY A 730 33.47 23.64 -12.45
CA GLY A 730 32.29 24.51 -12.33
C GLY A 730 32.36 25.76 -13.23
N LYS A 731 31.23 26.14 -13.86
CA LYS A 731 31.17 27.30 -14.77
C LYS A 731 31.23 28.67 -14.06
N ASP A 732 31.01 28.73 -12.75
CA ASP A 732 31.20 29.92 -11.91
C ASP A 732 32.02 29.57 -10.66
N LYS A 733 31.40 29.41 -9.48
CA LYS A 733 32.11 29.27 -8.19
C LYS A 733 32.27 27.81 -7.75
N GLY A 734 33.26 27.52 -6.92
CA GLY A 734 33.39 26.23 -6.24
C GLY A 734 32.47 26.15 -5.02
N ILE A 735 32.82 26.86 -3.96
CA ILE A 735 31.98 27.09 -2.77
C ILE A 735 31.65 28.58 -2.68
N ALA A 736 30.37 28.93 -2.53
CA ALA A 736 29.92 30.30 -2.37
C ALA A 736 29.08 30.47 -1.09
N ILE A 737 29.42 31.48 -0.29
CA ILE A 737 28.71 31.84 0.94
C ILE A 737 28.23 33.28 0.82
N ASN A 738 26.92 33.53 0.86
CA ASN A 738 26.34 34.87 0.65
C ASN A 738 25.25 35.21 1.67
N SER A 739 25.23 36.42 2.25
CA SER A 739 24.16 36.90 3.13
C SER A 739 23.82 36.04 4.37
N VAL A 740 24.70 35.14 4.80
CA VAL A 740 24.52 34.30 6.00
C VAL A 740 24.91 35.02 7.30
N LYS A 741 24.36 34.57 8.44
CA LYS A 741 24.67 35.06 9.79
C LYS A 741 24.97 33.90 10.76
N CYS A 742 25.93 33.03 10.40
CA CYS A 742 26.28 31.84 11.18
C CYS A 742 27.80 31.58 11.25
N LYS A 743 28.27 30.87 12.28
CA LYS A 743 29.67 30.42 12.43
C LYS A 743 29.86 29.15 11.59
N MET A 744 30.89 29.13 10.74
CA MET A 744 31.10 28.05 9.76
C MET A 744 32.57 27.64 9.66
N THR A 745 32.82 26.37 9.35
CA THR A 745 34.15 25.86 9.01
C THR A 745 34.14 25.26 7.60
N ILE A 746 35.01 25.75 6.72
CA ILE A 746 35.24 25.24 5.37
C ILE A 746 36.61 24.55 5.38
N SER A 747 36.66 23.22 5.40
CA SER A 747 37.87 22.45 5.72
C SER A 747 38.21 21.36 4.71
N GLY A 748 39.45 21.26 4.24
CA GLY A 748 39.92 20.08 3.47
C GLY A 748 39.30 19.88 2.07
N ASN A 749 38.38 20.75 1.63
CA ASN A 749 37.72 20.63 0.34
C ASN A 749 38.73 20.77 -0.82
N THR A 750 38.55 19.98 -1.87
CA THR A 750 39.39 19.97 -3.08
C THR A 750 38.63 20.58 -4.25
N ILE A 751 39.07 21.75 -4.73
CA ILE A 751 38.36 22.54 -5.74
C ILE A 751 39.28 22.77 -6.96
N LYS A 752 38.88 22.26 -8.12
CA LYS A 752 39.71 22.22 -9.34
C LYS A 752 38.97 22.79 -10.56
N LYS A 753 39.66 23.58 -11.38
CA LYS A 753 39.21 24.04 -12.72
C LYS A 753 37.88 24.83 -12.78
N CYS A 754 37.46 25.49 -11.69
CA CYS A 754 36.36 26.47 -11.77
C CYS A 754 36.69 27.61 -12.75
N LYS A 755 35.67 28.19 -13.40
CA LYS A 755 35.84 29.33 -14.33
C LYS A 755 35.77 30.71 -13.65
N ALA A 756 35.28 30.80 -12.42
CA ALA A 756 35.39 31.98 -11.54
C ALA A 756 36.01 31.58 -10.19
N TYR A 757 35.55 32.14 -9.06
CA TYR A 757 36.19 31.98 -7.74
C TYR A 757 36.01 30.56 -7.16
N PRO A 758 37.08 29.79 -6.91
CA PRO A 758 36.99 28.50 -6.23
C PRO A 758 36.35 28.58 -4.84
N ILE A 759 36.64 29.63 -4.05
CA ILE A 759 35.85 29.98 -2.86
C ILE A 759 35.49 31.47 -2.87
N TYR A 760 34.21 31.78 -2.65
CA TYR A 760 33.67 33.13 -2.51
C TYR A 760 32.95 33.32 -1.15
N CYS A 761 33.21 34.43 -0.46
CA CYS A 761 32.59 34.75 0.83
C CYS A 761 32.08 36.20 0.91
N ASN A 762 30.78 36.36 1.15
CA ASN A 762 30.11 37.63 1.40
C ASN A 762 28.98 37.47 2.46
N PRO A 763 29.28 37.10 3.72
CA PRO A 763 28.27 36.93 4.76
C PRO A 763 27.71 38.27 5.28
N ALA A 764 26.45 38.31 5.72
CA ALA A 764 25.77 39.52 6.20
C ALA A 764 26.17 39.94 7.65
N SER A 765 27.36 39.55 8.12
CA SER A 765 27.83 39.89 9.47
C SER A 765 29.34 39.69 9.64
N THR A 766 29.97 40.55 10.46
CA THR A 766 31.35 40.37 10.96
C THR A 766 31.42 39.81 12.40
N SER A 767 30.29 39.43 13.01
CA SER A 767 30.25 38.86 14.36
C SER A 767 30.67 37.39 14.34
N TYR A 768 30.05 36.61 13.45
CA TYR A 768 30.31 35.19 13.25
C TYR A 768 31.56 34.97 12.40
N ALA A 769 32.36 33.96 12.76
CA ALA A 769 33.59 33.63 12.04
C ALA A 769 33.34 32.51 11.02
N ILE A 770 33.81 32.69 9.80
CA ILE A 770 33.99 31.60 8.82
C ILE A 770 35.47 31.22 8.81
N THR A 771 35.77 29.94 9.07
CA THR A 771 37.15 29.42 9.15
C THR A 771 37.46 28.58 7.93
N LEU A 772 38.34 29.06 7.04
CA LEU A 772 38.78 28.36 5.84
C LEU A 772 40.14 27.72 6.11
N LYS A 773 40.19 26.39 6.27
CA LYS A 773 41.42 25.67 6.63
C LYS A 773 41.72 24.46 5.75
N LYS A 774 43.00 24.18 5.48
CA LYS A 774 43.46 22.95 4.76
C LYS A 774 42.83 22.70 3.35
N ASN A 775 42.08 23.63 2.76
CA ASN A 775 41.45 23.40 1.45
C ASN A 775 42.50 23.39 0.33
N ILE A 776 42.29 22.60 -0.71
CA ILE A 776 43.17 22.46 -1.87
C ILE A 776 42.49 23.10 -3.08
N ILE A 777 43.08 24.17 -3.61
CA ILE A 777 42.52 24.98 -4.70
C ILE A 777 43.47 24.97 -5.90
N THR A 778 42.94 24.61 -7.06
CA THR A 778 43.64 24.65 -8.36
C THR A 778 42.81 25.40 -9.40
N GLY A 779 43.21 26.64 -9.69
CA GLY A 779 42.58 27.49 -10.71
C GLY A 779 42.79 26.96 -12.13
N ASN A 780 41.94 27.40 -13.06
CA ASN A 780 41.88 26.86 -14.42
C ASN A 780 42.86 27.51 -15.41
N SER A 781 43.31 28.74 -15.17
CA SER A 781 43.87 29.59 -16.25
C SER A 781 44.82 30.71 -15.82
N LYS A 782 45.24 30.80 -14.55
CA LYS A 782 45.93 31.97 -13.95
C LYS A 782 45.18 33.32 -14.08
N LYS A 783 43.95 33.36 -14.63
CA LYS A 783 43.12 34.58 -14.75
C LYS A 783 42.13 34.76 -13.58
N ILE A 784 41.82 33.69 -12.83
CA ILE A 784 40.83 33.66 -11.75
C ILE A 784 41.45 33.72 -10.35
N ASP A 785 40.78 34.30 -9.36
CA ASP A 785 41.30 34.42 -7.99
C ASP A 785 40.87 33.25 -7.08
N GLY A 786 41.77 32.76 -6.23
CA GLY A 786 41.60 31.49 -5.51
C GLY A 786 40.60 31.51 -4.36
N ILE A 787 40.76 32.45 -3.43
CA ILE A 787 39.78 32.76 -2.38
C ILE A 787 39.47 34.26 -2.47
N ARG A 788 38.21 34.62 -2.72
CA ARG A 788 37.73 36.01 -2.71
C ARG A 788 36.75 36.23 -1.55
N ALA A 789 36.97 37.29 -0.79
CA ALA A 789 36.07 37.73 0.26
C ALA A 789 35.74 39.22 0.17
N ASP A 790 34.44 39.51 0.06
CA ASP A 790 33.95 40.87 -0.14
C ASP A 790 33.43 41.50 1.16
N SER A 791 33.19 40.68 2.19
CA SER A 791 32.81 41.09 3.55
C SER A 791 33.06 39.99 4.58
N GLY A 792 32.71 40.24 5.85
CA GLY A 792 32.66 39.22 6.90
C GLY A 792 33.89 39.12 7.80
N LYS A 793 33.84 38.21 8.77
CA LYS A 793 34.95 37.88 9.68
C LYS A 793 35.50 36.51 9.32
N LEU A 794 36.72 36.47 8.81
CA LEU A 794 37.32 35.25 8.26
C LEU A 794 38.60 34.86 9.00
N ILE A 795 38.82 33.56 9.14
CA ILE A 795 40.07 32.98 9.63
C ILE A 795 40.60 32.01 8.57
N LEU A 796 41.79 32.27 8.02
CA LEU A 796 42.36 31.50 6.90
C LEU A 796 43.69 30.85 7.32
N SER A 797 43.82 29.53 7.21
CA SER A 797 45.05 28.82 7.57
C SER A 797 45.32 27.54 6.77
N SER A 798 46.58 27.27 6.44
CA SER A 798 47.05 26.00 5.86
C SER A 798 46.37 25.56 4.54
N ASN A 799 45.65 26.44 3.84
CA ASN A 799 45.09 26.15 2.53
C ASN A 799 46.22 26.11 1.48
N THR A 800 46.09 25.26 0.46
CA THR A 800 47.02 25.20 -0.67
C THR A 800 46.33 25.77 -1.90
N ILE A 801 46.87 26.84 -2.49
CA ILE A 801 46.24 27.58 -3.59
C ILE A 801 47.22 27.67 -4.76
N SER A 802 46.75 27.28 -5.95
CA SER A 802 47.58 27.14 -7.14
C SER A 802 46.87 27.49 -8.44
N SER A 803 47.64 27.88 -9.46
CA SER A 803 47.17 28.20 -10.82
C SER A 803 46.10 29.31 -10.91
N CYS A 804 46.02 30.17 -9.89
CA CYS A 804 45.17 31.36 -9.85
C CYS A 804 45.94 32.63 -10.27
N SER A 805 45.22 33.72 -10.51
CA SER A 805 45.75 35.08 -10.62
C SER A 805 46.29 35.51 -9.26
N ARG A 806 45.42 35.87 -8.32
CA ARG A 806 45.77 36.14 -6.92
C ARG A 806 45.32 34.98 -6.04
N ALA A 807 46.16 34.58 -5.08
CA ALA A 807 45.84 33.44 -4.23
C ALA A 807 44.68 33.74 -3.26
N ILE A 808 44.74 34.88 -2.57
CA ILE A 808 43.70 35.34 -1.63
C ILE A 808 43.43 36.83 -1.85
N ILE A 809 42.16 37.23 -1.91
CA ILE A 809 41.70 38.63 -1.96
C ILE A 809 40.69 38.88 -0.83
N LEU A 810 40.94 39.91 -0.03
CA LEU A 810 40.06 40.37 1.05
C LEU A 810 39.75 41.87 0.84
N SER A 811 38.47 42.25 0.84
CA SER A 811 38.07 43.66 0.73
C SER A 811 38.37 44.47 2.02
N SER A 812 38.24 45.80 1.94
CA SER A 812 38.27 46.69 3.11
C SER A 812 37.17 46.40 4.15
N LYS A 813 36.08 45.74 3.76
CA LYS A 813 34.97 45.33 4.64
C LYS A 813 35.24 44.03 5.40
N VAL A 814 36.36 43.33 5.12
CA VAL A 814 36.71 42.06 5.77
C VAL A 814 37.48 42.27 7.08
N LYS A 815 37.03 41.60 8.15
CA LYS A 815 37.74 41.44 9.43
C LYS A 815 38.51 40.11 9.42
N GLY A 816 39.64 40.08 8.70
CA GLY A 816 40.38 38.87 8.38
C GLY A 816 41.55 38.57 9.33
N THR A 817 41.72 37.29 9.67
CA THR A 817 42.92 36.75 10.32
C THR A 817 43.53 35.70 9.39
N VAL A 818 44.60 36.04 8.69
CA VAL A 818 45.29 35.14 7.75
C VAL A 818 46.57 34.62 8.39
N TYR A 819 46.59 33.33 8.72
CA TYR A 819 47.80 32.59 9.09
C TYR A 819 48.53 32.09 7.83
N PRO A 820 49.70 31.45 7.93
CA PRO A 820 50.36 30.84 6.78
C PRO A 820 49.45 29.96 5.92
N ASN A 821 49.55 30.15 4.60
CA ASN A 821 48.91 29.36 3.55
C ASN A 821 49.96 29.06 2.47
N THR A 822 49.77 27.99 1.70
CA THR A 822 50.72 27.51 0.70
C THR A 822 50.33 28.00 -0.69
N PHE A 823 51.16 28.83 -1.32
CA PHE A 823 50.91 29.38 -2.65
C PHE A 823 51.89 28.77 -3.66
N LYS A 824 51.39 28.19 -4.76
CA LYS A 824 52.22 27.53 -5.80
C LYS A 824 51.75 27.90 -7.21
N LYS A 825 52.66 28.37 -8.08
CA LYS A 825 52.41 28.65 -9.51
C LYS A 825 51.25 29.63 -9.81
N ASN A 826 50.81 30.44 -8.85
CA ASN A 826 49.89 31.56 -9.09
C ASN A 826 50.66 32.74 -9.74
N THR A 827 49.96 33.65 -10.42
CA THR A 827 50.55 34.91 -10.92
C THR A 827 51.05 35.77 -9.76
N TYR A 828 50.25 35.87 -8.70
CA TYR A 828 50.57 36.55 -7.45
C TYR A 828 50.45 35.57 -6.28
N ASN A 829 51.60 35.06 -5.80
CA ASN A 829 51.69 34.15 -4.66
C ASN A 829 51.66 34.93 -3.32
N ASN A 830 50.62 35.75 -3.14
CA ASN A 830 50.47 36.67 -2.01
C ASN A 830 48.99 36.87 -1.62
N VAL A 831 48.77 37.65 -0.55
CA VAL A 831 47.43 38.04 -0.08
C VAL A 831 47.17 39.49 -0.47
N LYS A 832 46.12 39.76 -1.26
CA LYS A 832 45.66 41.13 -1.52
C LYS A 832 44.65 41.55 -0.45
N VAL A 833 44.88 42.69 0.19
CA VAL A 833 43.97 43.31 1.16
C VAL A 833 43.65 44.73 0.70
N ASN A 834 42.40 44.97 0.32
CA ASN A 834 41.98 46.18 -0.40
C ASN A 834 42.84 46.40 -1.66
N SER A 835 43.51 47.54 -1.80
CA SER A 835 44.46 47.87 -2.87
C SER A 835 45.83 47.18 -2.71
N SER A 836 46.23 46.85 -1.47
CA SER A 836 47.60 46.49 -1.11
C SER A 836 47.91 44.99 -1.23
N TYR A 837 49.14 44.65 -1.60
CA TYR A 837 49.64 43.27 -1.68
C TYR A 837 50.56 42.93 -0.49
N VAL A 838 50.26 41.84 0.21
CA VAL A 838 51.04 41.33 1.34
C VAL A 838 51.73 40.02 0.95
N ASN A 839 53.01 40.12 0.65
CA ASN A 839 53.88 38.97 0.40
C ASN A 839 54.18 38.23 1.72
N THR A 840 54.37 36.90 1.65
CA THR A 840 54.66 36.07 2.82
C THR A 840 56.00 36.44 3.46
N LEU A 841 55.95 36.95 4.70
CA LEU A 841 57.14 37.37 5.46
C LEU A 841 57.73 36.22 6.28
N THR A 842 59.03 36.28 6.60
CA THR A 842 59.69 35.43 7.60
C THR A 842 60.91 36.14 8.18
N VAL A 843 61.21 35.92 9.46
CA VAL A 843 62.41 36.45 10.10
C VAL A 843 63.56 35.47 9.88
N LYS A 844 64.40 35.77 8.88
CA LYS A 844 65.55 34.92 8.47
C LYS A 844 66.69 34.90 9.50
N SER A 845 66.85 35.95 10.31
CA SER A 845 68.00 36.16 11.19
C SER A 845 67.58 36.45 12.64
N LEU A 846 66.89 35.50 13.26
CA LEU A 846 66.67 35.51 14.72
C LEU A 846 67.98 35.09 15.42
N SER A 847 68.33 35.78 16.50
CA SER A 847 69.37 35.38 17.44
C SER A 847 68.94 35.70 18.88
N GLY A 848 69.64 35.18 19.87
CA GLY A 848 69.43 35.58 21.26
C GLY A 848 70.47 35.05 22.22
N LYS A 849 70.55 35.67 23.41
CA LYS A 849 71.50 35.30 24.47
C LYS A 849 70.93 35.56 25.86
N SER A 850 71.28 34.73 26.84
CA SER A 850 71.01 35.00 28.25
C SER A 850 72.06 35.97 28.81
N LYS A 851 71.62 37.15 29.27
CA LYS A 851 72.49 38.11 29.95
C LYS A 851 72.59 37.84 31.45
N SER A 852 71.48 37.46 32.09
CA SER A 852 71.40 37.16 33.53
C SER A 852 70.60 35.88 33.81
N ALA A 853 70.78 35.32 35.00
CA ALA A 853 70.25 34.02 35.43
C ALA A 853 68.72 33.84 35.43
N LYS A 854 67.93 34.87 35.07
CA LYS A 854 66.47 34.79 34.94
C LYS A 854 65.94 35.44 33.65
N THR A 855 66.81 35.72 32.65
CA THR A 855 66.43 36.45 31.42
C THR A 855 67.07 35.90 30.14
N ALA A 856 66.37 36.12 29.02
CA ALA A 856 66.87 35.91 27.66
C ALA A 856 66.57 37.15 26.79
N THR A 857 67.51 37.58 25.95
CA THR A 857 67.30 38.70 25.02
C THR A 857 67.37 38.20 23.58
N LEU A 858 66.25 38.30 22.87
CA LEU A 858 66.09 38.00 21.45
C LEU A 858 66.37 39.25 20.60
N ASN A 859 66.95 39.07 19.42
CA ASN A 859 67.18 40.14 18.44
C ASN A 859 66.95 39.63 17.02
N TRP A 860 66.47 40.48 16.11
CA TRP A 860 66.30 40.15 14.69
C TRP A 860 66.51 41.38 13.79
N LYS A 861 66.53 41.20 12.47
CA LYS A 861 66.55 42.32 11.51
C LYS A 861 65.13 42.85 11.26
N LYS A 862 64.99 44.17 11.11
CA LYS A 862 63.72 44.83 10.77
C LYS A 862 63.20 44.31 9.42
N LEU A 863 61.91 43.98 9.36
CA LEU A 863 61.18 43.82 8.10
C LEU A 863 60.38 45.10 7.85
N SER A 864 60.66 45.80 6.76
CA SER A 864 60.03 47.09 6.42
C SER A 864 58.51 46.97 6.20
N SER A 865 58.09 45.90 5.53
CA SER A 865 56.70 45.57 5.21
C SER A 865 55.90 44.94 6.35
N ALA A 866 56.53 44.61 7.49
CA ALA A 866 55.80 44.17 8.67
C ALA A 866 55.21 45.37 9.42
N SER A 867 54.05 45.20 10.05
CA SER A 867 53.54 46.13 11.07
C SER A 867 54.13 45.82 12.44
N GLY A 868 54.39 44.54 12.73
CA GLY A 868 54.90 44.08 14.02
C GLY A 868 55.37 42.63 14.01
N TYR A 869 55.63 42.09 15.21
CA TYR A 869 56.13 40.74 15.41
C TYR A 869 55.42 40.05 16.58
N VAL A 870 55.21 38.74 16.51
CA VAL A 870 54.73 37.92 17.62
C VAL A 870 55.89 37.07 18.14
N VAL A 871 56.10 37.10 19.46
CA VAL A 871 57.15 36.33 20.14
C VAL A 871 56.54 35.05 20.71
N TYR A 872 57.09 33.91 20.32
CA TYR A 872 56.70 32.59 20.80
C TYR A 872 57.84 31.90 21.54
N ARG A 873 57.50 31.11 22.57
CA ARG A 873 58.44 30.33 23.39
C ARG A 873 57.95 28.91 23.63
N SER A 874 58.86 27.94 23.68
CA SER A 874 58.64 26.62 24.26
C SER A 874 59.77 26.25 25.24
N ALA A 875 59.52 25.25 26.08
CA ALA A 875 60.54 24.60 26.93
C ALA A 875 61.23 23.42 26.22
N SER A 876 60.73 22.98 25.06
CA SER A 876 61.32 21.91 24.24
C SER A 876 61.41 22.34 22.77
N LYS A 877 62.44 21.87 22.06
CA LYS A 877 62.70 22.20 20.64
C LYS A 877 61.48 21.93 19.76
N ASN A 878 60.87 20.76 19.99
CA ASN A 878 59.72 20.23 19.26
C ASN A 878 58.41 20.35 20.08
N GLY A 879 58.44 21.03 21.23
CA GLY A 879 57.28 21.18 22.11
C GLY A 879 56.27 22.21 21.61
N SER A 880 55.13 22.33 22.29
CA SER A 880 54.14 23.37 21.98
C SER A 880 54.70 24.77 22.28
N TYR A 881 54.45 25.73 21.37
CA TYR A 881 54.97 27.10 21.47
C TYR A 881 53.87 28.07 21.91
N THR A 882 54.02 28.65 23.11
CA THR A 882 53.09 29.65 23.63
C THR A 882 53.47 31.05 23.17
N LYS A 883 52.45 31.91 22.94
CA LYS A 883 52.64 33.32 22.60
C LYS A 883 52.99 34.09 23.88
N ILE A 884 54.21 34.62 23.99
CA ILE A 884 54.65 35.41 25.15
C ILE A 884 54.62 36.93 24.92
N SER A 885 54.60 37.39 23.66
CA SER A 885 54.42 38.83 23.39
C SER A 885 53.86 39.13 21.98
N THR A 886 53.40 40.36 21.79
CA THR A 886 52.97 40.90 20.49
C THR A 886 53.47 42.35 20.38
N ILE A 887 54.49 42.53 19.55
CA ILE A 887 55.25 43.77 19.38
C ILE A 887 54.58 44.58 18.28
N LYS A 888 53.88 45.66 18.66
CA LYS A 888 53.02 46.48 17.78
C LYS A 888 53.77 47.49 16.89
N LYS A 889 55.11 47.59 16.98
CA LYS A 889 55.93 48.56 16.22
C LYS A 889 57.05 47.82 15.47
N ASN A 890 57.10 47.91 14.14
CA ASN A 890 58.10 47.19 13.33
C ASN A 890 59.56 47.63 13.58
N LYS A 891 59.79 48.83 14.14
CA LYS A 891 61.09 49.33 14.60
C LYS A 891 61.61 48.59 15.85
N THR A 892 60.74 47.96 16.64
CA THR A 892 61.14 47.19 17.83
C THR A 892 61.60 45.79 17.40
N ILE A 893 62.92 45.61 17.31
CA ILE A 893 63.60 44.42 16.79
C ILE A 893 64.35 43.60 17.85
N THR A 894 64.03 43.84 19.12
CA THR A 894 64.59 43.15 20.29
C THR A 894 63.49 42.86 21.30
N TYR A 895 63.64 41.80 22.09
CA TYR A 895 62.71 41.45 23.17
C TYR A 895 63.45 40.77 24.34
N LYS A 896 63.14 41.22 25.57
CA LYS A 896 63.69 40.68 26.81
C LYS A 896 62.66 39.80 27.51
N ASP A 897 62.80 38.49 27.35
CA ASP A 897 62.05 37.52 28.15
C ASP A 897 62.65 37.44 29.57
N SER A 898 61.79 37.24 30.57
CA SER A 898 62.11 37.41 31.99
C SER A 898 61.33 36.43 32.87
N LYS A 899 61.71 36.30 34.16
CA LYS A 899 61.18 35.29 35.10
C LYS A 899 61.45 33.85 34.65
N LEU A 900 62.57 33.62 33.96
CA LEU A 900 63.01 32.30 33.49
C LEU A 900 63.72 31.50 34.60
N LYS A 901 63.65 30.17 34.54
CA LYS A 901 64.37 29.29 35.47
C LYS A 901 65.89 29.28 35.15
N ARG A 902 66.73 29.31 36.20
CA ARG A 902 68.20 29.21 36.08
C ARG A 902 68.61 27.92 35.37
N LYS A 903 69.77 27.91 34.70
CA LYS A 903 70.37 26.75 33.98
C LYS A 903 69.48 26.07 32.91
N SER A 904 68.22 26.47 32.76
CA SER A 904 67.22 25.85 31.88
C SER A 904 67.38 26.30 30.43
N THR A 905 66.84 25.53 29.49
CA THR A 905 66.89 25.87 28.05
C THR A 905 65.50 26.22 27.54
N TYR A 906 65.39 27.33 26.82
CA TYR A 906 64.14 27.80 26.20
C TYR A 906 64.33 27.99 24.69
N TYR A 907 63.29 27.68 23.94
CA TYR A 907 63.29 27.71 22.48
C TYR A 907 62.35 28.80 21.99
N TYR A 908 62.82 29.63 21.06
CA TYR A 908 62.11 30.83 20.63
C TYR A 908 61.94 30.87 19.12
N LYS A 909 60.81 31.42 18.68
CA LYS A 909 60.55 31.77 17.28
C LYS A 909 59.79 33.10 17.18
N ILE A 910 60.05 33.83 16.10
CA ILE A 910 59.40 35.11 15.79
C ILE A 910 58.53 34.95 14.55
N VAL A 911 57.26 35.35 14.65
CA VAL A 911 56.34 35.42 13.51
C VAL A 911 56.09 36.90 13.17
N PRO A 912 56.57 37.42 12.04
CA PRO A 912 56.22 38.78 11.60
C PRO A 912 54.75 38.85 11.19
N TYR A 913 54.12 40.02 11.30
CA TYR A 913 52.76 40.24 10.83
C TYR A 913 52.57 41.62 10.20
N THR A 914 51.60 41.71 9.30
CA THR A 914 51.18 42.95 8.62
C THR A 914 49.69 43.14 8.83
N THR A 915 49.29 44.32 9.29
CA THR A 915 47.88 44.70 9.53
C THR A 915 47.49 45.80 8.56
N ILE A 916 46.39 45.58 7.83
CA ILE A 916 45.84 46.51 6.85
C ILE A 916 44.35 46.66 7.14
N GLY A 917 43.95 47.84 7.63
CA GLY A 917 42.61 48.10 8.13
C GLY A 917 42.20 47.08 9.20
N LYS A 918 41.07 46.40 8.97
CA LYS A 918 40.51 45.40 9.90
C LYS A 918 41.07 43.98 9.72
N THR A 919 42.07 43.79 8.86
CA THR A 919 42.67 42.48 8.52
C THR A 919 44.13 42.39 8.95
N THR A 920 44.54 41.25 9.51
CA THR A 920 45.94 40.93 9.86
C THR A 920 46.41 39.66 9.16
N VAL A 921 47.60 39.73 8.55
CA VAL A 921 48.27 38.64 7.84
C VAL A 921 49.57 38.30 8.57
N TYR A 922 49.71 37.05 9.01
CA TYR A 922 50.91 36.51 9.64
C TYR A 922 51.84 35.87 8.61
N GLY A 923 53.14 36.11 8.76
CA GLY A 923 54.19 35.41 8.03
C GLY A 923 54.44 34.00 8.55
N LEU A 924 55.46 33.36 7.99
CA LEU A 924 55.99 32.08 8.48
C LEU A 924 56.77 32.29 9.77
N ASP A 925 56.92 31.21 10.54
CA ASP A 925 57.89 31.12 11.63
C ASP A 925 59.31 31.51 11.16
N SER A 926 60.09 32.08 12.07
CA SER A 926 61.55 32.12 11.94
C SER A 926 62.15 30.72 12.10
N LYS A 927 63.44 30.56 11.79
CA LYS A 927 64.22 29.46 12.38
C LYS A 927 64.10 29.53 13.91
N ILE A 928 64.01 28.38 14.57
CA ILE A 928 63.97 28.27 16.03
C ILE A 928 65.36 28.56 16.60
N VAL A 929 65.42 29.39 17.65
CA VAL A 929 66.66 29.68 18.39
C VAL A 929 66.55 29.10 19.80
N SER A 930 67.55 28.32 20.21
CA SER A 930 67.70 27.80 21.57
C SER A 930 68.52 28.76 22.43
N ILE A 931 68.12 28.98 23.68
CA ILE A 931 68.84 29.82 24.65
C ILE A 931 68.87 29.10 26.01
N LYS A 932 70.07 28.75 26.47
CA LYS A 932 70.32 28.30 27.85
C LYS A 932 70.47 29.52 28.76
N ILE A 933 69.83 29.48 29.93
CA ILE A 933 69.85 30.53 30.95
C ILE A 933 71.03 30.33 31.90
N LYS A 934 71.62 31.42 32.41
CA LYS A 934 72.69 31.42 33.43
C LYS A 934 72.19 31.02 34.85
#